data_AF-A0A813FV73-F1
#
_entry.id   AF-A0A813FV73-F1
#
_cell.length_a   1.000
_cell.length_b   1.000
_cell.length_c   1.000
_cell.angle_alpha   90.00
_cell.angle_beta   90.00
_cell.angle_gamma   90.00
#
_symmetry.space_group_name_H-M   'P 1'
#
loop_
_entity.id
_entity.type
_entity.pdbx_description
1 polymer ?
#
loop_
_entity_poly.entity_id
_entity_poly.type
_entity_poly.pdbx_seq_one_letter_code
_entity_poly.pdbx_strand_id
1 'polypeptide(L)'
;MGAHVGGPHHFKDLGRMLADGVDVGQARRDFWQQWNIPRGALRFNHVDGVVEMWKGDPPAPTQAAAAAVGAAGALLPVSHQLVVSGAMPQGDLSLDQCPEPNRWTKLGEAIGMPTQIDGDFNSCPFLASKSQWKQASALPALRVEKFLHAKNIYPQCMLCPTGVGFAVHVPAEKHMKKLCENLHEGIPLREVAAQFWQVWRVSGGAIRYNHLHGTVELCKGEPPAGQAALPGLPIQPPAQGCPQPQLQLQLQQQASGPEQPGVSDPSALSEENVWCLIRPRASMPTSVGGDCEAYPHYASRTTFKAAMTPAATEIVKILGRQPIAIDPECKVCERCRGYEEHLGADKHYRAVYEKLNGKGAVEPLRELMWQQWRIRGGWVRINEFDGEIEMSRGDPEPGEARLPSSAAPLVPGPPPAQQLQYPPVPPQQQSGMPSQQLPPWSQPQQAQQPQQAQQAQQQQQAIPWSQPQQAQQPQQAQQPQQWIQQWAQKEDQRHPQQQPQEQQPQHQQQQHQQQQQEQQQHQQLQLLPPQQPWSHQQPGSHQQPGHQQFQPAGAAANEPQAEPPPNAPSPLAPHGPGIAQTEEGAEKGMSRFLWKKQVEAKAPSIEAALQAAKMPNESWACKVCNGRSMMAGVKQHLLSASHMRLVAVAAGFTGATLGADEPRPVEQVFKSATGQQLTLDHLNLELKETLSGTGTGDMSAGRVVMARWHESQEQWERKLHRQRGVFFWECSNTQWFFEDEPKCWRKGSEGGRAYWQHDVTNERFFEPEPSKEKVQQWF
;
A
#
# COMPACT_ATOMS: atom_id res chain seq x y z
N MET A 1 -21.83 -15.38 -5.49
CA MET A 1 -21.69 -15.62 -6.94
C MET A 1 -21.38 -14.35 -7.73
N GLY A 2 -22.21 -13.30 -7.73
CA GLY A 2 -22.06 -12.13 -8.62
C GLY A 2 -20.65 -11.55 -8.78
N ALA A 3 -19.92 -11.31 -7.67
CA ALA A 3 -18.55 -10.77 -7.72
C ALA A 3 -17.47 -11.73 -8.26
N HIS A 4 -17.74 -13.03 -8.32
CA HIS A 4 -16.85 -14.00 -8.96
C HIS A 4 -17.14 -14.08 -10.46
N VAL A 5 -18.41 -14.26 -10.82
CA VAL A 5 -18.88 -14.41 -12.21
C VAL A 5 -18.58 -13.16 -13.06
N GLY A 6 -18.83 -11.96 -12.54
CA GLY A 6 -18.45 -10.70 -13.20
C GLY A 6 -16.97 -10.32 -13.02
N GLY A 7 -16.14 -11.20 -12.45
CA GLY A 7 -14.75 -10.93 -12.12
C GLY A 7 -13.76 -11.29 -13.23
N PRO A 8 -12.62 -10.57 -13.36
CA PRO A 8 -11.62 -10.84 -14.39
C PRO A 8 -10.96 -12.23 -14.28
N HIS A 9 -11.05 -12.87 -13.11
CA HIS A 9 -10.62 -14.27 -12.94
C HIS A 9 -11.53 -15.23 -13.71
N HIS A 10 -12.86 -15.08 -13.57
CA HIS A 10 -13.82 -15.93 -14.25
C HIS A 10 -13.75 -15.75 -15.78
N PHE A 11 -13.61 -14.51 -16.25
CA PHE A 11 -13.38 -14.23 -17.67
C PHE A 11 -12.10 -14.87 -18.21
N LYS A 12 -11.01 -14.85 -17.42
CA LYS A 12 -9.74 -15.49 -17.80
C LYS A 12 -9.82 -17.01 -17.84
N ASP A 13 -10.57 -17.63 -16.93
CA ASP A 13 -10.78 -19.08 -16.95
C ASP A 13 -11.72 -19.48 -18.08
N LEU A 14 -12.79 -18.71 -18.33
CA LEU A 14 -13.66 -18.91 -19.48
C LEU A 14 -12.87 -18.82 -20.80
N GLY A 15 -12.05 -17.79 -20.98
CA GLY A 15 -11.18 -17.63 -22.14
C GLY A 15 -10.05 -18.66 -22.26
N ARG A 16 -9.78 -19.49 -21.24
CA ARG A 16 -8.90 -20.67 -21.33
C ARG A 16 -9.64 -21.93 -21.74
N MET A 17 -10.92 -22.03 -21.39
CA MET A 17 -11.77 -23.17 -21.74
C MET A 17 -12.37 -23.00 -23.15
N LEU A 18 -12.54 -21.76 -23.61
CA LEU A 18 -12.87 -21.39 -24.98
C LEU A 18 -11.58 -21.33 -25.82
N ALA A 19 -11.15 -22.47 -26.35
CA ALA A 19 -10.02 -22.52 -27.27
C ALA A 19 -10.29 -21.72 -28.56
N ASP A 20 -9.23 -21.19 -29.19
CA ASP A 20 -9.33 -20.46 -30.45
C ASP A 20 -10.03 -21.33 -31.52
N GLY A 21 -11.12 -20.79 -32.09
CA GLY A 21 -11.93 -21.49 -33.09
C GLY A 21 -13.11 -22.31 -32.56
N VAL A 22 -13.36 -22.36 -31.25
CA VAL A 22 -14.61 -22.94 -30.71
C VAL A 22 -15.82 -22.10 -31.11
N ASP A 23 -16.82 -22.73 -31.73
CA ASP A 23 -18.11 -22.08 -32.04
C ASP A 23 -18.78 -21.55 -30.76
N VAL A 24 -19.15 -20.27 -30.77
CA VAL A 24 -19.85 -19.61 -29.65
C VAL A 24 -21.20 -20.31 -29.37
N GLY A 25 -21.86 -20.85 -30.40
CA GLY A 25 -23.06 -21.66 -30.23
C GLY A 25 -22.82 -22.95 -29.46
N GLN A 26 -21.71 -23.64 -29.71
CA GLN A 26 -21.29 -24.85 -28.99
C GLN A 26 -20.87 -24.53 -27.56
N ALA A 27 -20.02 -23.52 -27.37
CA ALA A 27 -19.67 -23.03 -26.03
C ALA A 27 -20.92 -22.75 -25.18
N ARG A 28 -21.89 -22.02 -25.75
CA ARG A 28 -23.15 -21.71 -25.08
C ARG A 28 -23.99 -22.96 -24.72
N ARG A 29 -23.83 -24.09 -25.42
CA ARG A 29 -24.48 -25.37 -25.05
C ARG A 29 -23.78 -26.07 -23.89
N ASP A 30 -22.46 -25.92 -23.76
CA ASP A 30 -21.65 -26.71 -22.85
C ASP A 30 -21.43 -26.04 -21.48
N PHE A 31 -21.44 -24.70 -21.42
CA PHE A 31 -21.14 -23.92 -20.21
C PHE A 31 -22.37 -23.57 -19.33
N TRP A 32 -23.30 -24.51 -19.15
CA TRP A 32 -24.40 -24.37 -18.18
C TRP A 32 -24.05 -24.96 -16.82
N GLN A 33 -24.25 -24.19 -15.76
CA GLN A 33 -24.26 -24.68 -14.37
C GLN A 33 -25.70 -24.69 -13.85
N GLN A 34 -26.16 -25.84 -13.33
CA GLN A 34 -27.51 -26.05 -12.83
C GLN A 34 -27.53 -26.31 -11.32
N TRP A 35 -28.54 -25.79 -10.64
CA TRP A 35 -28.89 -26.09 -9.25
C TRP A 35 -30.36 -26.50 -9.16
N ASN A 36 -30.63 -27.60 -8.46
CA ASN A 36 -31.99 -27.99 -8.12
C ASN A 36 -32.40 -27.21 -6.86
N ILE A 37 -33.58 -26.59 -6.88
CA ILE A 37 -34.13 -25.78 -5.79
C ILE A 37 -35.46 -26.39 -5.33
N PRO A 38 -35.95 -26.11 -4.11
CA PRO A 38 -37.23 -26.65 -3.66
C PRO A 38 -38.37 -26.29 -4.64
N ARG A 39 -38.97 -27.33 -5.25
CA ARG A 39 -40.03 -27.25 -6.29
C ARG A 39 -39.57 -26.67 -7.65
N GLY A 40 -38.28 -26.70 -7.98
CA GLY A 40 -37.80 -26.16 -9.26
C GLY A 40 -36.34 -26.48 -9.58
N ALA A 41 -35.85 -25.86 -10.65
CA ALA A 41 -34.43 -25.78 -10.96
C ALA A 41 -34.09 -24.38 -11.46
N LEU A 42 -32.82 -24.00 -11.29
CA LEU A 42 -32.22 -22.79 -11.86
C LEU A 42 -30.94 -23.19 -12.58
N ARG A 43 -30.69 -22.64 -13.77
CA ARG A 43 -29.38 -22.76 -14.42
C ARG A 43 -28.86 -21.40 -14.88
N PHE A 44 -27.54 -21.29 -14.90
CA PHE A 44 -26.78 -20.11 -15.32
C PHE A 44 -25.80 -20.50 -16.42
N ASN A 45 -25.71 -19.68 -17.46
CA ASN A 45 -24.76 -19.87 -18.54
C ASN A 45 -23.51 -18.98 -18.32
N HIS A 46 -22.33 -19.58 -18.26
CA HIS A 46 -21.10 -18.83 -18.00
C HIS A 46 -20.59 -18.01 -19.20
N VAL A 47 -21.11 -18.23 -20.40
CA VAL A 47 -20.66 -17.53 -21.63
C VAL A 47 -21.42 -16.22 -21.86
N ASP A 48 -22.75 -16.23 -21.73
CA ASP A 48 -23.61 -15.07 -22.00
C ASP A 48 -24.33 -14.50 -20.76
N GLY A 49 -24.19 -15.15 -19.60
CA GLY A 49 -24.80 -14.73 -18.35
C GLY A 49 -26.30 -15.03 -18.23
N VAL A 50 -26.90 -15.78 -19.16
CA VAL A 50 -28.33 -16.09 -19.13
C VAL A 50 -28.68 -16.95 -17.92
N VAL A 51 -29.73 -16.56 -17.20
CA VAL A 51 -30.35 -17.32 -16.12
C VAL A 51 -31.69 -17.86 -16.59
N GLU A 52 -31.93 -19.14 -16.39
CA GLU A 52 -33.22 -19.80 -16.65
C GLU A 52 -33.70 -20.53 -15.40
N MET A 53 -35.02 -20.58 -15.19
CA MET A 53 -35.64 -21.14 -13.99
C MET A 53 -36.93 -21.88 -14.33
N TRP A 54 -37.13 -23.06 -13.73
CA TRP A 54 -38.32 -23.91 -13.90
C TRP A 54 -39.03 -24.16 -12.57
N LYS A 55 -40.31 -24.49 -12.70
CA LYS A 55 -41.13 -25.08 -11.64
C LYS A 55 -41.25 -26.58 -11.93
N GLY A 56 -40.76 -27.41 -11.02
CA GLY A 56 -40.44 -28.83 -11.29
C GLY A 56 -39.06 -29.02 -11.93
N ASP A 57 -38.80 -30.25 -12.38
CA ASP A 57 -37.53 -30.60 -13.04
C ASP A 57 -37.38 -29.88 -14.38
N PRO A 58 -36.16 -29.48 -14.77
CA PRO A 58 -35.92 -28.87 -16.06
C PRO A 58 -36.05 -29.93 -17.16
N PRO A 59 -36.44 -29.55 -18.40
CA PRO A 59 -36.44 -30.48 -19.52
C PRO A 59 -35.04 -31.05 -19.69
N ALA A 60 -34.94 -32.38 -19.79
CA ALA A 60 -33.68 -33.07 -19.98
C ALA A 60 -32.93 -32.44 -21.19
N PRO A 61 -31.61 -32.18 -21.07
CA PRO A 61 -30.85 -31.58 -22.17
C PRO A 61 -31.01 -32.46 -23.41
N THR A 62 -31.56 -31.88 -24.48
CA THR A 62 -31.78 -32.58 -25.75
C THR A 62 -30.46 -33.17 -26.22
N GLN A 63 -30.44 -34.50 -26.42
CA GLN A 63 -29.22 -35.32 -26.59
C GLN A 63 -28.52 -35.14 -27.94
N ALA A 64 -28.20 -33.90 -28.32
CA ALA A 64 -27.47 -33.56 -29.54
C ALA A 64 -25.97 -33.26 -29.30
N ALA A 65 -25.50 -33.22 -28.04
CA ALA A 65 -24.14 -32.78 -27.71
C ALA A 65 -23.55 -33.40 -26.42
N ALA A 66 -23.84 -34.68 -26.11
CA ALA A 66 -23.33 -35.35 -24.91
C ALA A 66 -22.37 -36.51 -25.26
N ALA A 67 -21.09 -36.19 -25.52
CA ALA A 67 -20.05 -37.19 -25.79
C ALA A 67 -18.64 -36.74 -25.32
N ALA A 68 -18.46 -36.45 -24.03
CA ALA A 68 -17.16 -36.45 -23.37
C ALA A 68 -17.27 -36.63 -21.85
N VAL A 69 -16.23 -37.22 -21.25
CA VAL A 69 -16.01 -37.45 -19.81
C VAL A 69 -16.91 -38.52 -19.15
N GLY A 70 -16.33 -39.72 -19.02
CA GLY A 70 -16.89 -40.84 -18.27
C GLY A 70 -16.61 -40.79 -16.76
N ALA A 71 -17.18 -41.77 -16.05
CA ALA A 71 -17.30 -41.79 -14.60
C ALA A 71 -15.99 -41.93 -13.81
N ALA A 72 -15.95 -41.26 -12.65
CA ALA A 72 -15.26 -41.71 -11.45
C ALA A 72 -16.17 -41.41 -10.25
N GLY A 73 -16.47 -42.43 -9.43
CA GLY A 73 -17.36 -42.27 -8.28
C GLY A 73 -16.66 -41.53 -7.12
N ALA A 74 -17.38 -40.61 -6.48
CA ALA A 74 -16.96 -39.97 -5.23
C ALA A 74 -18.14 -39.85 -4.27
N LEU A 75 -17.90 -40.18 -3.01
CA LEU A 75 -18.86 -39.97 -1.91
C LEU A 75 -19.15 -38.47 -1.78
N LEU A 76 -20.43 -38.09 -1.72
CA LEU A 76 -20.85 -36.70 -1.60
C LEU A 76 -20.45 -36.12 -0.22
N PRO A 77 -19.57 -35.10 -0.14
CA PRO A 77 -19.52 -34.27 1.06
C PRO A 77 -20.80 -33.44 1.12
N VAL A 78 -21.49 -33.46 2.26
CA VAL A 78 -22.63 -32.56 2.50
C VAL A 78 -22.10 -31.14 2.57
N SER A 79 -22.25 -30.40 1.46
CA SER A 79 -21.90 -28.99 1.41
C SER A 79 -22.92 -28.23 2.27
N HIS A 80 -22.53 -27.89 3.50
CA HIS A 80 -23.28 -27.00 4.38
C HIS A 80 -23.32 -25.59 3.78
N GLN A 81 -24.20 -25.37 2.80
CA GLN A 81 -24.58 -24.02 2.42
C GLN A 81 -25.21 -23.34 3.63
N LEU A 82 -24.59 -22.23 4.04
CA LEU A 82 -25.14 -21.35 5.05
C LEU A 82 -26.47 -20.78 4.51
N VAL A 83 -27.59 -21.36 4.93
CA VAL A 83 -28.91 -20.77 4.71
C VAL A 83 -28.94 -19.50 5.56
N VAL A 84 -28.75 -18.35 4.89
CA VAL A 84 -28.93 -17.04 5.52
C VAL A 84 -30.43 -16.81 5.68
N SER A 85 -30.99 -17.38 6.76
CA SER A 85 -32.37 -17.14 7.17
C SER A 85 -32.56 -15.66 7.50
N GLY A 86 -33.61 -15.07 6.93
CA GLY A 86 -33.94 -13.67 7.13
C GLY A 86 -33.32 -12.72 6.09
N ALA A 87 -34.00 -12.59 4.95
CA ALA A 87 -33.72 -11.49 4.04
C ALA A 87 -34.13 -10.15 4.69
N MET A 88 -33.15 -9.30 5.03
CA MET A 88 -33.40 -7.89 5.34
C MET A 88 -34.20 -7.25 4.18
N PRO A 89 -35.29 -6.51 4.45
CA PRO A 89 -36.24 -6.03 3.45
C PRO A 89 -35.53 -5.23 2.36
N GLN A 90 -35.90 -5.41 1.09
CA GLN A 90 -35.24 -4.73 -0.02
C GLN A 90 -35.66 -3.27 -0.08
N GLY A 91 -34.90 -2.42 0.62
CA GLY A 91 -35.14 -0.98 0.71
C GLY A 91 -34.12 -0.32 1.64
N ASP A 92 -34.04 1.01 1.57
CA ASP A 92 -33.28 1.79 2.53
C ASP A 92 -33.98 1.80 3.90
N LEU A 93 -33.19 1.88 4.97
CA LEU A 93 -33.71 1.91 6.33
C LEU A 93 -34.43 3.25 6.55
N SER A 94 -35.63 3.23 7.14
CA SER A 94 -36.37 4.45 7.48
C SER A 94 -37.07 4.30 8.83
N LEU A 95 -37.09 5.36 9.63
CA LEU A 95 -37.83 5.39 10.90
C LEU A 95 -39.33 5.18 10.72
N ASP A 96 -39.88 5.42 9.52
CA ASP A 96 -41.28 5.13 9.21
C ASP A 96 -41.58 3.62 9.04
N GLN A 97 -40.55 2.78 9.05
CA GLN A 97 -40.69 1.32 9.16
C GLN A 97 -40.98 0.88 10.61
N CYS A 98 -40.89 1.77 11.60
CA CYS A 98 -41.31 1.52 12.98
C CYS A 98 -42.81 1.78 13.13
N PRO A 99 -43.66 0.75 13.36
CA PRO A 99 -45.11 0.94 13.51
C PRO A 99 -45.48 1.62 14.84
N GLU A 100 -44.66 1.43 15.89
CA GLU A 100 -44.91 1.96 17.23
C GLU A 100 -43.78 2.92 17.65
N PRO A 101 -44.11 4.11 18.18
CA PRO A 101 -43.11 4.99 18.77
C PRO A 101 -42.59 4.44 20.11
N ASN A 102 -41.35 4.80 20.45
CA ASN A 102 -40.64 4.42 21.66
C ASN A 102 -40.45 2.89 21.86
N ARG A 103 -40.49 2.13 20.76
CA ARG A 103 -40.26 0.68 20.73
C ARG A 103 -39.22 0.30 19.68
N TRP A 104 -38.29 -0.58 20.06
CA TRP A 104 -37.36 -1.21 19.13
C TRP A 104 -38.10 -2.13 18.16
N THR A 105 -38.04 -1.79 16.88
CA THR A 105 -38.56 -2.54 15.75
C THR A 105 -37.40 -3.20 15.03
N LYS A 106 -37.40 -4.54 15.01
CA LYS A 106 -36.37 -5.34 14.36
C LYS A 106 -36.58 -5.32 12.84
N LEU A 107 -35.56 -4.88 12.09
CA LEU A 107 -35.66 -4.71 10.63
C LEU A 107 -35.19 -5.93 9.83
N GLY A 108 -34.56 -6.92 10.46
CA GLY A 108 -34.18 -8.17 9.82
C GLY A 108 -33.81 -9.21 10.87
N GLU A 109 -33.74 -10.48 10.47
CA GLU A 109 -33.30 -11.54 11.38
C GLU A 109 -31.81 -11.41 11.69
N ALA A 110 -31.36 -12.18 12.68
CA ALA A 110 -29.94 -12.33 12.94
C ALA A 110 -29.27 -13.02 11.74
N ILE A 111 -28.03 -12.68 11.42
CA ILE A 111 -27.29 -13.24 10.27
C ILE A 111 -27.08 -14.76 10.35
N GLY A 112 -27.29 -15.32 11.54
CA GLY A 112 -27.57 -16.72 11.81
C GLY A 112 -27.96 -16.91 13.28
N MET A 113 -28.42 -18.10 13.62
CA MET A 113 -28.61 -18.54 15.01
C MET A 113 -27.56 -19.62 15.34
N PRO A 114 -27.20 -19.80 16.62
CA PRO A 114 -26.45 -20.98 17.06
C PRO A 114 -27.20 -22.27 16.67
N THR A 115 -26.47 -23.31 16.24
CA THR A 115 -27.03 -24.61 15.83
C THR A 115 -27.57 -25.43 16.99
N GLN A 116 -27.21 -25.06 18.22
CA GLN A 116 -27.65 -25.68 19.46
C GLN A 116 -28.47 -24.67 20.27
N ILE A 117 -29.53 -25.15 20.92
CA ILE A 117 -30.21 -24.37 21.97
C ILE A 117 -29.16 -24.11 23.06
N ASP A 118 -29.06 -22.85 23.48
CA ASP A 118 -28.10 -22.36 24.48
C ASP A 118 -26.62 -22.55 24.08
N GLY A 119 -26.37 -22.83 22.78
CA GLY A 119 -25.03 -22.94 22.23
C GLY A 119 -24.22 -21.65 22.34
N ASP A 120 -22.91 -21.81 22.46
CA ASP A 120 -21.92 -20.73 22.48
C ASP A 120 -21.52 -20.31 21.06
N PHE A 121 -20.42 -19.56 20.93
CA PHE A 121 -19.91 -19.11 19.64
C PHE A 121 -19.42 -20.23 18.71
N ASN A 122 -19.01 -21.39 19.22
CA ASN A 122 -18.59 -22.53 18.40
C ASN A 122 -19.78 -23.14 17.64
N SER A 123 -20.99 -23.02 18.20
CA SER A 123 -22.21 -23.46 17.55
C SER A 123 -22.70 -22.52 16.42
N CYS A 124 -22.04 -21.38 16.18
CA CYS A 124 -22.48 -20.36 15.21
C CYS A 124 -21.84 -20.55 13.82
N PRO A 125 -22.58 -21.02 12.78
CA PRO A 125 -21.96 -21.36 11.50
C PRO A 125 -21.42 -20.16 10.72
N PHE A 126 -21.89 -18.95 11.02
CA PHE A 126 -21.39 -17.70 10.44
C PHE A 126 -20.06 -17.22 11.07
N LEU A 127 -19.67 -17.76 12.24
CA LEU A 127 -18.36 -17.53 12.88
C LEU A 127 -17.33 -18.60 12.53
N ALA A 128 -17.73 -19.71 11.91
CA ALA A 128 -16.84 -20.83 11.57
C ALA A 128 -15.74 -20.46 10.55
N SER A 129 -15.91 -19.39 9.77
CA SER A 129 -14.84 -18.87 8.90
C SER A 129 -14.99 -17.37 8.60
N LYS A 130 -13.84 -16.73 8.33
CA LYS A 130 -13.73 -15.36 7.79
C LYS A 130 -14.62 -15.11 6.57
N SER A 131 -14.78 -16.10 5.69
CA SER A 131 -15.58 -15.96 4.47
C SER A 131 -17.07 -15.92 4.79
N GLN A 132 -17.55 -16.83 5.65
CA GLN A 132 -18.94 -16.84 6.13
C GLN A 132 -19.26 -15.57 6.93
N TRP A 133 -18.38 -15.16 7.86
CA TRP A 133 -18.52 -13.92 8.60
C TRP A 133 -18.70 -12.72 7.68
N LYS A 134 -17.78 -12.56 6.72
CA LYS A 134 -17.79 -11.44 5.78
C LYS A 134 -19.05 -11.44 4.91
N GLN A 135 -19.47 -12.60 4.43
CA GLN A 135 -20.69 -12.73 3.61
C GLN A 135 -21.94 -12.38 4.42
N ALA A 136 -22.02 -12.82 5.68
CA ALA A 136 -23.17 -12.67 6.55
C ALA A 136 -23.34 -11.22 7.07
N SER A 137 -22.24 -10.59 7.50
CA SER A 137 -22.25 -9.26 8.14
C SER A 137 -22.21 -8.07 7.16
N ALA A 138 -21.77 -8.25 5.91
CA ALA A 138 -21.55 -7.13 4.97
C ALA A 138 -22.81 -6.34 4.63
N LEU A 139 -23.93 -7.00 4.33
CA LEU A 139 -25.16 -6.30 3.92
C LEU A 139 -25.81 -5.53 5.10
N PRO A 140 -25.93 -6.09 6.32
CA PRO A 140 -26.36 -5.32 7.49
C PRO A 140 -25.47 -4.11 7.79
N ALA A 141 -24.14 -4.29 7.84
CA ALA A 141 -23.20 -3.21 8.16
C ALA A 141 -23.26 -2.06 7.12
N LEU A 142 -23.34 -2.39 5.83
CA LEU A 142 -23.49 -1.41 4.75
C LEU A 142 -24.77 -0.56 4.87
N ARG A 143 -25.89 -1.18 5.28
CA ARG A 143 -27.17 -0.47 5.44
C ARG A 143 -27.17 0.44 6.65
N VAL A 144 -26.56 0.03 7.77
CA VAL A 144 -26.38 0.88 8.95
C VAL A 144 -25.49 2.08 8.61
N GLU A 145 -24.38 1.87 7.91
CA GLU A 145 -23.50 2.96 7.46
C GLU A 145 -24.23 3.94 6.53
N LYS A 146 -24.94 3.45 5.50
CA LYS A 146 -25.70 4.29 4.58
C LYS A 146 -26.79 5.11 5.31
N PHE A 147 -27.51 4.50 6.26
CA PHE A 147 -28.52 5.20 7.05
C PHE A 147 -27.93 6.30 7.93
N LEU A 148 -26.82 6.03 8.61
CA LEU A 148 -26.16 7.00 9.49
C LEU A 148 -25.50 8.14 8.71
N HIS A 149 -24.88 7.85 7.56
CA HIS A 149 -24.38 8.89 6.65
C HIS A 149 -25.52 9.79 6.12
N ALA A 150 -26.69 9.24 5.80
CA ALA A 150 -27.88 10.03 5.45
C ALA A 150 -28.45 10.89 6.61
N LYS A 151 -27.91 10.74 7.83
CA LYS A 151 -28.18 11.56 9.02
C LYS A 151 -26.95 12.35 9.50
N ASN A 152 -25.90 12.46 8.68
CA ASN A 152 -24.63 13.11 9.01
C ASN A 152 -23.90 12.55 10.26
N ILE A 153 -24.07 11.25 10.53
CA ILE A 153 -23.39 10.54 11.62
C ILE A 153 -22.39 9.55 11.03
N TYR A 154 -21.13 9.62 11.48
CA TYR A 154 -20.09 8.66 11.08
C TYR A 154 -20.01 7.51 12.10
N PRO A 155 -20.42 6.27 11.75
CA PRO A 155 -20.37 5.14 12.67
C PRO A 155 -18.94 4.65 12.93
N GLN A 156 -18.43 4.90 14.13
CA GLN A 156 -17.26 4.20 14.66
C GLN A 156 -17.65 2.82 15.22
N CYS A 157 -16.73 1.86 15.23
CA CYS A 157 -16.98 0.52 15.77
C CYS A 157 -16.66 0.45 17.28
N MET A 158 -17.61 0.04 18.12
CA MET A 158 -17.38 -0.09 19.57
C MET A 158 -16.27 -1.09 19.96
N LEU A 159 -15.98 -2.08 19.12
CA LEU A 159 -14.97 -3.11 19.40
C LEU A 159 -13.56 -2.72 18.89
N CYS A 160 -13.46 -1.77 17.96
CA CYS A 160 -12.24 -1.54 17.20
C CYS A 160 -12.02 -0.04 16.97
N PRO A 161 -11.18 0.62 17.79
CA PRO A 161 -10.98 2.08 17.72
C PRO A 161 -10.33 2.55 16.41
N THR A 162 -9.64 1.67 15.68
CA THR A 162 -8.95 1.96 14.41
C THR A 162 -9.69 1.44 13.17
N GLY A 163 -11.02 1.26 13.27
CA GLY A 163 -11.85 0.78 12.17
C GLY A 163 -12.11 1.84 11.08
N VAL A 164 -11.58 1.65 9.87
CA VAL A 164 -11.80 2.54 8.72
C VAL A 164 -13.10 2.16 7.99
N GLY A 165 -14.17 2.93 8.21
CA GLY A 165 -15.49 2.76 7.61
C GLY A 165 -16.25 1.53 8.14
N PHE A 166 -17.42 1.73 8.74
CA PHE A 166 -18.19 0.68 9.42
C PHE A 166 -18.55 -0.51 8.50
N ALA A 167 -19.00 -0.22 7.27
CA ALA A 167 -19.40 -1.23 6.28
C ALA A 167 -18.24 -2.09 5.78
N VAL A 168 -17.02 -1.55 5.79
CA VAL A 168 -15.80 -2.25 5.36
C VAL A 168 -15.12 -2.95 6.55
N HIS A 169 -15.17 -2.31 7.72
CA HIS A 169 -14.52 -2.76 8.94
C HIS A 169 -15.24 -3.94 9.60
N VAL A 170 -16.55 -3.86 9.84
CA VAL A 170 -17.30 -4.91 10.56
C VAL A 170 -17.18 -6.28 9.87
N PRO A 171 -17.27 -6.39 8.53
CA PRO A 171 -17.07 -7.67 7.82
C PRO A 171 -15.60 -8.10 7.69
N ALA A 172 -14.64 -7.34 8.23
CA ALA A 172 -13.23 -7.66 8.15
C ALA A 172 -12.80 -8.68 9.23
N GLU A 173 -11.76 -9.44 8.90
CA GLU A 173 -11.14 -10.43 9.80
C GLU A 173 -10.64 -9.81 11.11
N LYS A 174 -10.12 -8.57 11.09
CA LYS A 174 -9.68 -7.89 12.31
C LYS A 174 -10.84 -7.67 13.29
N HIS A 175 -12.02 -7.32 12.77
CA HIS A 175 -13.23 -7.17 13.57
C HIS A 175 -13.70 -8.54 14.10
N MET A 176 -13.80 -9.54 13.23
CA MET A 176 -14.16 -10.91 13.61
C MET A 176 -13.25 -11.47 14.72
N LYS A 177 -11.93 -11.29 14.60
CA LYS A 177 -10.98 -11.73 15.62
C LYS A 177 -11.23 -11.01 16.94
N LYS A 178 -11.40 -9.68 16.91
CA LYS A 178 -11.65 -8.87 18.11
C LYS A 178 -13.01 -9.19 18.76
N LEU A 179 -14.02 -9.52 17.96
CA LEU A 179 -15.30 -10.04 18.41
C LEU A 179 -15.09 -11.37 19.16
N CYS A 180 -14.46 -12.37 18.52
CA CYS A 180 -14.19 -13.68 19.14
C CYS A 180 -13.31 -13.61 20.40
N GLU A 181 -12.38 -12.66 20.49
CA GLU A 181 -11.60 -12.39 21.72
C GLU A 181 -12.48 -12.00 22.94
N ASN A 182 -13.74 -11.60 22.72
CA ASN A 182 -14.72 -11.27 23.75
C ASN A 182 -15.85 -12.32 23.86
N LEU A 183 -15.71 -13.48 23.21
CA LEU A 183 -16.65 -14.60 23.34
C LEU A 183 -15.99 -15.69 24.18
N HIS A 184 -16.72 -16.19 25.19
CA HIS A 184 -16.25 -17.24 26.08
C HIS A 184 -16.94 -18.56 25.75
N GLU A 185 -16.19 -19.65 25.77
CA GLU A 185 -16.70 -21.01 25.57
C GLU A 185 -17.69 -21.37 26.71
N GLY A 186 -18.78 -22.06 26.36
CA GLY A 186 -19.81 -22.48 27.31
C GLY A 186 -20.76 -21.39 27.83
N ILE A 187 -20.60 -20.12 27.45
CA ILE A 187 -21.61 -19.07 27.76
C ILE A 187 -22.64 -19.02 26.62
N PRO A 188 -23.95 -19.15 26.88
CA PRO A 188 -24.99 -19.11 25.85
C PRO A 188 -24.94 -17.81 25.04
N LEU A 189 -24.91 -17.91 23.71
CA LEU A 189 -24.71 -16.76 22.82
C LEU A 189 -25.72 -15.63 23.05
N ARG A 190 -26.95 -15.95 23.48
CA ARG A 190 -28.02 -14.98 23.78
C ARG A 190 -27.65 -13.99 24.90
N GLU A 191 -26.88 -14.44 25.90
CA GLU A 191 -26.48 -13.65 27.06
C GLU A 191 -25.31 -12.75 26.70
N VAL A 192 -24.37 -13.29 25.93
CA VAL A 192 -23.24 -12.57 25.35
C VAL A 192 -23.72 -11.50 24.36
N ALA A 193 -24.67 -11.82 23.48
CA ALA A 193 -25.22 -10.92 22.46
C ALA A 193 -25.78 -9.61 23.03
N ALA A 194 -26.33 -9.60 24.25
CA ALA A 194 -26.83 -8.39 24.90
C ALA A 194 -25.74 -7.30 25.07
N GLN A 195 -24.47 -7.69 25.12
CA GLN A 195 -23.32 -6.81 25.31
C GLN A 195 -22.78 -6.21 24.00
N PHE A 196 -23.22 -6.70 22.84
CA PHE A 196 -22.71 -6.28 21.52
C PHE A 196 -23.61 -5.27 20.79
N TRP A 197 -24.58 -4.67 21.48
CA TRP A 197 -25.42 -3.61 20.93
C TRP A 197 -24.72 -2.25 20.96
N GLN A 198 -24.44 -1.70 19.77
CA GLN A 198 -24.09 -0.30 19.62
C GLN A 198 -25.33 0.50 19.19
N VAL A 199 -25.57 1.65 19.84
CA VAL A 199 -26.75 2.50 19.66
C VAL A 199 -26.33 3.89 19.17
N TRP A 200 -27.03 4.43 18.18
CA TRP A 200 -26.89 5.81 17.71
C TRP A 200 -28.25 6.51 17.77
N ARG A 201 -28.27 7.72 18.33
CA ARG A 201 -29.45 8.62 18.30
C ARG A 201 -29.45 9.39 16.98
N VAL A 202 -30.63 9.54 16.38
CA VAL A 202 -30.83 10.24 15.09
C VAL A 202 -32.04 11.17 15.18
N SER A 203 -32.17 12.13 14.27
CA SER A 203 -33.35 13.00 14.22
C SER A 203 -34.63 12.18 14.06
N GLY A 204 -35.50 12.21 15.09
CA GLY A 204 -36.76 11.47 15.13
C GLY A 204 -36.68 10.04 15.67
N GLY A 205 -35.52 9.56 16.16
CA GLY A 205 -35.40 8.18 16.62
C GLY A 205 -34.02 7.73 17.09
N ALA A 206 -33.82 6.41 17.09
CA ALA A 206 -32.53 5.77 17.28
C ALA A 206 -32.39 4.54 16.36
N ILE A 207 -31.15 4.16 16.05
CA ILE A 207 -30.78 2.91 15.40
C ILE A 207 -29.82 2.14 16.30
N ARG A 208 -29.92 0.81 16.32
CA ARG A 208 -28.90 -0.04 16.93
C ARG A 208 -28.50 -1.21 16.05
N TYR A 209 -27.22 -1.59 16.18
CA TYR A 209 -26.60 -2.71 15.49
C TYR A 209 -25.99 -3.66 16.51
N ASN A 210 -26.23 -4.96 16.35
CA ASN A 210 -25.56 -5.97 17.15
C ASN A 210 -24.29 -6.47 16.44
N HIS A 211 -23.12 -6.23 17.02
CA HIS A 211 -21.84 -6.62 16.43
C HIS A 211 -21.59 -8.13 16.39
N LEU A 212 -22.31 -8.94 17.19
CA LEU A 212 -22.15 -10.39 17.19
C LEU A 212 -22.96 -11.07 16.07
N HIS A 213 -24.22 -10.69 15.90
CA HIS A 213 -25.15 -11.39 15.00
C HIS A 213 -25.84 -10.48 13.97
N GLY A 214 -25.33 -9.26 13.76
CA GLY A 214 -25.69 -8.35 12.66
C GLY A 214 -27.13 -7.85 12.62
N THR A 215 -27.94 -8.09 13.67
CA THR A 215 -29.32 -7.59 13.72
C THR A 215 -29.33 -6.07 13.75
N VAL A 216 -30.21 -5.47 12.96
CA VAL A 216 -30.49 -4.04 12.94
C VAL A 216 -31.87 -3.78 13.53
N GLU A 217 -31.98 -2.82 14.45
CA GLU A 217 -33.26 -2.38 15.00
C GLU A 217 -33.35 -0.85 14.96
N LEU A 218 -34.55 -0.34 14.67
CA LEU A 218 -34.87 1.09 14.73
C LEU A 218 -35.88 1.34 15.85
N CYS A 219 -35.82 2.53 16.44
CA CYS A 219 -36.85 3.06 17.33
C CYS A 219 -37.25 4.45 16.83
N LYS A 220 -38.54 4.67 16.58
CA LYS A 220 -39.09 6.00 16.26
C LYS A 220 -39.41 6.71 17.57
N GLY A 221 -38.92 7.92 17.79
CA GLY A 221 -38.98 8.59 19.10
C GLY A 221 -37.88 8.15 20.07
N GLU A 222 -38.13 8.30 21.37
CA GLU A 222 -37.13 8.09 22.42
C GLU A 222 -36.95 6.59 22.71
N PRO A 223 -35.72 6.04 22.68
CA PRO A 223 -35.52 4.62 22.95
C PRO A 223 -35.91 4.26 24.39
N PRO A 224 -36.58 3.11 24.62
CA PRO A 224 -37.14 2.79 25.93
C PRO A 224 -36.06 2.70 27.03
N ALA A 225 -36.28 3.44 28.11
CA ALA A 225 -35.37 3.51 29.25
C ALA A 225 -35.20 2.14 29.91
N GLY A 226 -33.97 1.82 30.31
CA GLY A 226 -33.62 0.55 30.97
C GLY A 226 -32.82 -0.42 30.09
N GLN A 227 -32.89 -0.32 28.76
CA GLN A 227 -31.91 -0.95 27.87
C GLN A 227 -30.75 0.02 27.64
N ALA A 228 -30.04 0.33 28.73
CA ALA A 228 -28.83 1.14 28.67
C ALA A 228 -27.81 0.46 27.75
N ALA A 229 -27.30 1.20 26.76
CA ALA A 229 -26.09 0.77 26.09
C ALA A 229 -24.99 0.59 27.14
N LEU A 230 -24.15 -0.45 26.98
CA LEU A 230 -22.83 -0.41 27.61
C LEU A 230 -22.18 0.94 27.25
N PRO A 231 -21.47 1.58 28.20
CA PRO A 231 -20.92 2.90 27.97
C PRO A 231 -19.86 2.83 26.85
N GLY A 232 -20.30 3.09 25.61
CA GLY A 232 -19.42 3.57 24.58
C GLY A 232 -18.69 4.79 25.13
N LEU A 233 -17.42 4.93 24.75
CA LEU A 233 -16.57 6.06 25.15
C LEU A 233 -17.40 7.35 25.15
N PRO A 234 -17.45 8.08 26.27
CA PRO A 234 -18.43 9.15 26.44
C PRO A 234 -18.30 10.13 25.28
N ILE A 235 -19.35 10.20 24.47
CA ILE A 235 -19.56 11.35 23.58
C ILE A 235 -19.61 12.53 24.54
N GLN A 236 -18.54 13.31 24.59
CA GLN A 236 -18.54 14.53 25.38
C GLN A 236 -19.72 15.37 24.88
N PRO A 237 -20.71 15.69 25.73
CA PRO A 237 -21.66 16.72 25.34
C PRO A 237 -20.84 17.98 25.07
N PRO A 238 -21.08 18.71 23.97
CA PRO A 238 -20.37 19.94 23.71
C PRO A 238 -20.56 20.86 24.91
N ALA A 239 -19.43 21.29 25.50
CA ALA A 239 -19.45 22.07 26.73
C ALA A 239 -20.31 23.33 26.53
N GLN A 240 -21.44 23.41 27.24
CA GLN A 240 -22.29 24.58 27.26
C GLN A 240 -21.50 25.72 27.92
N GLY A 241 -20.90 26.59 27.11
CA GLY A 241 -20.01 27.64 27.60
C GLY A 241 -19.21 28.42 26.56
N CYS A 242 -19.04 27.91 25.33
CA CYS A 242 -18.43 28.67 24.23
C CYS A 242 -19.47 29.03 23.15
N PRO A 243 -19.51 30.28 22.66
CA PRO A 243 -20.46 30.67 21.62
C PRO A 243 -19.94 30.26 20.24
N GLN A 244 -20.58 29.26 19.59
CA GLN A 244 -20.96 29.29 18.16
C GLN A 244 -21.56 27.96 17.66
N PRO A 245 -22.47 28.09 16.68
CA PRO A 245 -22.32 27.31 15.44
C PRO A 245 -22.32 28.18 14.17
N GLN A 246 -22.03 29.48 14.26
CA GLN A 246 -21.93 30.34 13.07
C GLN A 246 -20.57 30.30 12.36
N LEU A 247 -19.43 30.13 13.07
CA LEU A 247 -18.11 30.20 12.42
C LEU A 247 -17.88 29.10 11.38
N GLN A 248 -18.44 27.90 11.56
CA GLN A 248 -18.16 26.79 10.65
C GLN A 248 -18.87 26.97 9.30
N LEU A 249 -20.10 27.48 9.31
CA LEU A 249 -20.81 27.88 8.09
C LEU A 249 -20.16 29.14 7.48
N GLN A 250 -19.68 30.07 8.31
CA GLN A 250 -19.05 31.31 7.86
C GLN A 250 -17.64 31.09 7.28
N LEU A 251 -16.84 30.15 7.82
CA LEU A 251 -15.56 29.72 7.26
C LEU A 251 -15.76 28.91 5.97
N GLN A 252 -16.82 28.12 5.86
CA GLN A 252 -17.17 27.45 4.61
C GLN A 252 -17.68 28.45 3.54
N GLN A 253 -18.27 29.57 3.95
CA GLN A 253 -18.63 30.71 3.08
C GLN A 253 -17.46 31.69 2.82
N GLN A 254 -16.40 31.66 3.63
CA GLN A 254 -15.17 32.45 3.41
C GLN A 254 -14.11 31.69 2.60
N ALA A 255 -14.12 30.35 2.63
CA ALA A 255 -13.32 29.52 1.73
C ALA A 255 -13.83 29.55 0.28
N SER A 256 -15.09 29.94 0.06
CA SER A 256 -15.59 30.37 -1.24
C SER A 256 -15.14 31.81 -1.55
N GLY A 257 -13.85 31.95 -1.90
CA GLY A 257 -13.46 32.99 -2.84
C GLY A 257 -14.26 32.86 -4.14
N PRO A 258 -14.33 33.89 -4.99
CA PRO A 258 -15.08 33.83 -6.23
C PRO A 258 -14.47 32.75 -7.15
N GLU A 259 -15.05 31.55 -7.10
CA GLU A 259 -14.78 30.47 -8.05
C GLU A 259 -14.98 31.06 -9.45
N GLN A 260 -13.97 30.97 -10.32
CA GLN A 260 -14.06 31.53 -11.67
C GLN A 260 -14.55 30.44 -12.63
N PRO A 261 -15.88 30.32 -12.88
CA PRO A 261 -16.42 29.22 -13.67
C PRO A 261 -15.91 29.27 -15.10
N GLY A 262 -15.16 28.25 -15.50
CA GLY A 262 -14.79 28.01 -16.89
C GLY A 262 -13.44 28.56 -17.34
N VAL A 263 -12.60 29.08 -16.45
CA VAL A 263 -11.21 29.43 -16.80
C VAL A 263 -10.40 28.15 -17.03
N SER A 264 -10.24 27.78 -18.30
CA SER A 264 -9.41 26.65 -18.75
C SER A 264 -8.20 27.07 -19.58
N ASP A 265 -8.01 28.37 -19.79
CA ASP A 265 -6.94 28.98 -20.56
C ASP A 265 -6.30 30.10 -19.71
N PRO A 266 -4.99 30.07 -19.43
CA PRO A 266 -4.31 31.11 -18.65
C PRO A 266 -4.48 32.52 -19.20
N SER A 267 -4.71 32.69 -20.52
CA SER A 267 -4.91 34.00 -21.13
C SER A 267 -6.17 34.73 -20.63
N ALA A 268 -7.14 34.00 -20.06
CA ALA A 268 -8.35 34.57 -19.46
C ALA A 268 -8.15 35.10 -18.04
N LEU A 269 -7.01 34.80 -17.39
CA LEU A 269 -6.66 35.38 -16.08
C LEU A 269 -6.34 36.86 -16.24
N SER A 270 -6.72 37.69 -15.27
CA SER A 270 -6.52 39.15 -15.32
C SER A 270 -5.06 39.56 -15.11
N GLU A 271 -4.35 38.86 -14.24
CA GLU A 271 -2.99 39.17 -13.79
C GLU A 271 -1.96 38.24 -14.42
N GLU A 272 -0.74 38.72 -14.62
CA GLU A 272 0.38 37.94 -15.15
C GLU A 272 1.36 37.59 -14.02
N ASN A 273 1.91 36.38 -14.05
CA ASN A 273 2.82 35.78 -13.07
C ASN A 273 2.22 35.61 -11.65
N VAL A 274 0.90 35.71 -11.51
CA VAL A 274 0.16 35.48 -10.26
C VAL A 274 -0.59 34.15 -10.33
N TRP A 275 -0.47 33.32 -9.28
CA TRP A 275 -1.26 32.11 -9.12
C TRP A 275 -2.70 32.44 -8.71
N CYS A 276 -3.63 32.28 -9.63
CA CYS A 276 -5.07 32.42 -9.41
C CYS A 276 -5.69 31.07 -9.01
N LEU A 277 -6.57 31.08 -8.02
CA LEU A 277 -7.30 29.90 -7.58
C LEU A 277 -8.37 29.51 -8.61
N ILE A 278 -8.24 28.31 -9.18
CA ILE A 278 -9.21 27.73 -10.12
C ILE A 278 -10.19 26.80 -9.40
N ARG A 279 -9.69 26.03 -8.41
CA ARG A 279 -10.50 25.14 -7.59
C ARG A 279 -10.05 25.21 -6.12
N PRO A 280 -10.96 25.46 -5.16
CA PRO A 280 -10.62 25.45 -3.74
C PRO A 280 -10.28 24.03 -3.24
N ARG A 281 -9.65 23.96 -2.06
CA ARG A 281 -9.36 22.71 -1.33
C ARG A 281 -10.61 21.85 -1.16
N ALA A 282 -10.46 20.54 -1.28
CA ALA A 282 -11.48 19.52 -1.04
C ALA A 282 -12.13 19.61 0.35
N SER A 283 -11.36 20.01 1.38
CA SER A 283 -11.90 20.47 2.66
C SER A 283 -10.86 21.31 3.42
N MET A 284 -11.33 22.19 4.30
CA MET A 284 -10.50 22.84 5.31
C MET A 284 -10.19 21.88 6.46
N PRO A 285 -9.06 22.03 7.19
CA PRO A 285 -8.80 21.30 8.42
C PRO A 285 -9.77 21.71 9.52
N THR A 286 -10.18 20.76 10.36
CA THR A 286 -11.02 20.99 11.56
C THR A 286 -10.24 21.56 12.74
N SER A 287 -8.91 21.44 12.73
CA SER A 287 -8.01 22.01 13.74
C SER A 287 -6.79 22.67 13.09
N VAL A 288 -6.42 23.86 13.57
CA VAL A 288 -5.21 24.57 13.10
C VAL A 288 -3.98 23.80 13.57
N GLY A 289 -3.07 23.49 12.64
CA GLY A 289 -1.89 22.67 12.92
C GLY A 289 -2.18 21.16 13.09
N GLY A 290 -3.40 20.71 12.77
CA GLY A 290 -3.76 19.30 12.77
C GLY A 290 -2.93 18.44 11.81
N ASP A 291 -2.97 17.14 12.05
CA ASP A 291 -2.46 16.12 11.15
C ASP A 291 -3.43 15.87 9.97
N CYS A 292 -3.21 14.80 9.21
CA CYS A 292 -4.10 14.44 8.11
C CYS A 292 -5.51 14.04 8.55
N GLU A 293 -5.72 13.58 9.78
CA GLU A 293 -7.05 13.22 10.29
C GLU A 293 -7.91 14.46 10.57
N ALA A 294 -7.28 15.63 10.76
CA ALA A 294 -7.98 16.91 10.85
C ALA A 294 -8.72 17.28 9.55
N TYR A 295 -8.43 16.67 8.40
CA TYR A 295 -9.08 16.97 7.13
C TYR A 295 -10.27 16.04 6.86
N PRO A 296 -11.53 16.53 6.81
CA PRO A 296 -12.72 15.70 6.62
C PRO A 296 -12.68 14.73 5.44
N HIS A 297 -12.02 15.07 4.33
CA HIS A 297 -11.91 14.14 3.20
C HIS A 297 -11.04 12.91 3.53
N TYR A 298 -10.08 13.00 4.45
CA TYR A 298 -9.25 11.88 4.91
C TYR A 298 -9.93 10.93 5.91
N ALA A 299 -11.14 11.23 6.40
CA ALA A 299 -11.86 10.37 7.34
C ALA A 299 -12.09 8.92 6.83
N SER A 300 -12.10 8.74 5.49
CA SER A 300 -12.13 7.44 4.83
C SER A 300 -11.58 7.51 3.41
N ARG A 301 -11.27 6.34 2.83
CA ARG A 301 -10.91 6.22 1.40
C ARG A 301 -12.05 6.65 0.48
N THR A 302 -13.30 6.45 0.90
CA THR A 302 -14.51 6.78 0.12
C THR A 302 -14.73 8.29 0.08
N THR A 303 -14.59 8.97 1.21
CA THR A 303 -14.64 10.44 1.29
C THR A 303 -13.48 11.07 0.52
N PHE A 304 -12.28 10.49 0.62
CA PHE A 304 -11.11 10.96 -0.13
C PHE A 304 -11.36 10.86 -1.64
N LYS A 305 -11.80 9.68 -2.12
CA LYS A 305 -12.15 9.50 -3.53
C LYS A 305 -13.21 10.50 -3.98
N ALA A 306 -14.30 10.62 -3.24
CA ALA A 306 -15.41 11.50 -3.60
C ALA A 306 -14.99 12.98 -3.67
N ALA A 307 -14.08 13.42 -2.80
CA ALA A 307 -13.64 14.81 -2.76
C ALA A 307 -12.52 15.12 -3.78
N MET A 308 -11.63 14.16 -4.06
CA MET A 308 -10.50 14.33 -4.97
C MET A 308 -10.85 14.08 -6.44
N THR A 309 -11.80 13.18 -6.76
CA THR A 309 -12.19 12.89 -8.15
C THR A 309 -12.61 14.15 -8.93
N PRO A 310 -13.43 15.08 -8.41
CA PRO A 310 -13.77 16.32 -9.12
C PRO A 310 -12.56 17.20 -9.47
N ALA A 311 -11.54 17.26 -8.61
CA ALA A 311 -10.29 17.96 -8.91
C ALA A 311 -9.48 17.22 -9.99
N ALA A 312 -9.44 15.88 -9.92
CA ALA A 312 -8.79 15.02 -10.90
C ALA A 312 -9.39 15.16 -12.30
N THR A 313 -10.72 15.20 -12.41
CA THR A 313 -11.44 15.44 -13.67
C THR A 313 -11.13 16.84 -14.22
N GLU A 314 -11.15 17.89 -13.39
CA GLU A 314 -10.92 19.26 -13.85
C GLU A 314 -9.47 19.49 -14.31
N ILE A 315 -8.46 18.95 -13.61
CA ILE A 315 -7.06 19.06 -14.06
C ILE A 315 -6.83 18.29 -15.38
N VAL A 316 -7.38 17.07 -15.53
CA VAL A 316 -7.29 16.31 -16.78
C VAL A 316 -7.98 17.05 -17.94
N LYS A 317 -9.11 17.72 -17.68
CA LYS A 317 -9.82 18.56 -18.66
C LYS A 317 -9.03 19.82 -19.06
N ILE A 318 -8.28 20.44 -18.15
CA ILE A 318 -7.38 21.58 -18.46
C ILE A 318 -6.18 21.11 -19.32
N LEU A 319 -5.57 19.99 -18.95
CA LEU A 319 -4.41 19.43 -19.66
C LEU A 319 -4.79 18.84 -21.03
N GLY A 320 -5.94 18.17 -21.14
CA GLY A 320 -6.47 17.62 -22.39
C GLY A 320 -6.96 18.67 -23.40
N ARG A 321 -7.03 19.95 -23.02
CA ARG A 321 -7.29 21.08 -23.93
C ARG A 321 -6.03 21.66 -24.57
N GLN A 322 -4.84 21.21 -24.14
CA GLN A 322 -3.59 21.75 -24.68
C GLN A 322 -3.32 21.22 -26.11
N PRO A 323 -2.65 22.01 -26.98
CA PRO A 323 -2.35 21.58 -28.35
C PRO A 323 -1.39 20.38 -28.43
N ILE A 324 -0.58 20.22 -27.40
CA ILE A 324 0.29 19.06 -27.17
C ILE A 324 -0.35 18.28 -26.02
N ALA A 325 -0.57 16.99 -26.21
CA ALA A 325 -1.08 16.13 -25.14
C ALA A 325 -0.07 16.10 -23.99
N ILE A 326 -0.47 16.58 -22.82
CA ILE A 326 0.29 16.45 -21.59
C ILE A 326 -0.29 15.27 -20.83
N ASP A 327 0.50 14.22 -20.61
CA ASP A 327 0.13 13.08 -19.77
C ASP A 327 0.49 13.38 -18.30
N PRO A 328 -0.48 13.71 -17.44
CA PRO A 328 -0.19 13.97 -16.02
C PRO A 328 0.30 12.72 -15.27
N GLU A 329 1.57 12.75 -14.84
CA GLU A 329 2.14 11.81 -13.87
C GLU A 329 1.95 12.29 -12.42
N CYS A 330 1.74 11.35 -11.50
CA CYS A 330 1.64 11.59 -10.06
C CYS A 330 3.02 11.57 -9.39
N LYS A 331 3.37 12.61 -8.64
CA LYS A 331 4.61 12.66 -7.83
C LYS A 331 4.57 11.75 -6.61
N VAL A 332 3.38 11.33 -6.19
CA VAL A 332 3.19 10.45 -5.02
C VAL A 332 3.23 8.96 -5.37
N CYS A 333 2.87 8.55 -6.59
CA CYS A 333 2.72 7.13 -6.95
C CYS A 333 3.47 6.69 -8.22
N GLU A 334 4.21 5.58 -8.14
CA GLU A 334 5.03 5.08 -9.26
C GLU A 334 4.25 4.50 -10.47
N ARG A 335 2.92 4.38 -10.39
CA ARG A 335 2.06 3.79 -11.43
C ARG A 335 0.65 4.40 -11.40
N CYS A 336 0.34 5.22 -12.41
CA CYS A 336 -0.99 5.77 -12.67
C CYS A 336 -1.65 5.03 -13.85
N ARG A 337 -2.98 4.96 -13.89
CA ARG A 337 -3.76 4.51 -15.06
C ARG A 337 -4.73 5.63 -15.40
N GLY A 338 -4.22 6.69 -16.02
CA GLY A 338 -4.91 7.97 -16.12
C GLY A 338 -4.96 8.70 -14.76
N TYR A 339 -4.83 10.02 -14.77
CA TYR A 339 -4.75 10.82 -13.54
C TYR A 339 -6.12 10.99 -12.87
N GLU A 340 -7.20 11.01 -13.66
CA GLU A 340 -8.59 11.10 -13.19
C GLU A 340 -8.99 9.93 -12.27
N GLU A 341 -8.77 8.69 -12.71
CA GLU A 341 -8.99 7.51 -11.86
C GLU A 341 -7.99 7.43 -10.71
N HIS A 342 -6.75 7.88 -10.94
CA HIS A 342 -5.63 7.69 -10.02
C HIS A 342 -5.71 8.57 -8.78
N LEU A 343 -5.96 9.88 -8.92
CA LEU A 343 -5.89 10.82 -7.80
C LEU A 343 -6.95 10.51 -6.73
N GLY A 344 -8.12 10.00 -7.14
CA GLY A 344 -9.15 9.49 -6.22
C GLY A 344 -8.96 8.03 -5.79
N ALA A 345 -7.91 7.33 -6.20
CA ALA A 345 -7.75 5.90 -5.92
C ALA A 345 -7.26 5.61 -4.50
N ASP A 346 -7.65 4.44 -3.98
CA ASP A 346 -7.15 3.89 -2.70
C ASP A 346 -5.61 3.80 -2.64
N LYS A 347 -4.93 3.64 -3.78
CA LYS A 347 -3.46 3.66 -3.84
C LYS A 347 -2.88 5.05 -3.59
N HIS A 348 -3.47 6.08 -4.20
CA HIS A 348 -3.03 7.47 -3.99
C HIS A 348 -3.32 7.90 -2.56
N TYR A 349 -4.54 7.64 -2.06
CA TYR A 349 -4.90 7.84 -0.65
C TYR A 349 -3.83 7.29 0.31
N ARG A 350 -3.46 6.00 0.16
CA ARG A 350 -2.45 5.38 1.03
C ARG A 350 -1.07 6.00 0.87
N ALA A 351 -0.62 6.27 -0.35
CA ALA A 351 0.71 6.82 -0.60
C ALA A 351 0.84 8.28 -0.11
N VAL A 352 -0.22 9.08 -0.18
CA VAL A 352 -0.24 10.41 0.47
C VAL A 352 -0.28 10.25 1.98
N TYR A 353 -1.16 9.40 2.51
CA TYR A 353 -1.27 9.14 3.95
C TYR A 353 0.06 8.66 4.56
N GLU A 354 0.75 7.70 3.94
CA GLU A 354 2.06 7.19 4.34
C GLU A 354 3.17 8.26 4.27
N LYS A 355 3.07 9.21 3.33
CA LYS A 355 4.00 10.36 3.28
C LYS A 355 3.78 11.37 4.41
N LEU A 356 2.57 11.46 4.97
CA LEU A 356 2.16 12.44 5.98
C LEU A 356 2.19 11.89 7.41
N ASN A 357 1.80 10.64 7.59
CA ASN A 357 1.65 10.01 8.90
C ASN A 357 2.98 10.05 9.68
N GLY A 358 2.94 10.59 10.89
CA GLY A 358 4.11 10.75 11.76
C GLY A 358 5.03 11.94 11.46
N LYS A 359 4.70 12.84 10.52
CA LYS A 359 5.55 14.00 10.16
C LYS A 359 5.12 15.36 10.72
N GLY A 360 4.23 15.38 11.71
CA GLY A 360 3.77 16.60 12.37
C GLY A 360 2.65 17.31 11.59
N ALA A 361 2.58 18.65 11.72
CA ALA A 361 1.53 19.46 11.11
C ALA A 361 1.50 19.32 9.57
N VAL A 362 0.29 19.30 9.00
CA VAL A 362 0.11 19.07 7.55
C VAL A 362 0.60 20.21 6.66
N GLU A 363 0.44 21.48 7.04
CA GLU A 363 0.70 22.61 6.10
C GLU A 363 2.14 22.64 5.52
N PRO A 364 3.22 22.43 6.30
CA PRO A 364 4.57 22.28 5.73
C PRO A 364 4.72 21.14 4.71
N LEU A 365 3.95 20.05 4.89
CA LEU A 365 3.96 18.89 3.98
C LEU A 365 3.07 19.13 2.76
N ARG A 366 1.99 19.90 2.92
CA ARG A 366 1.07 20.30 1.85
C ARG A 366 1.79 21.07 0.74
N GLU A 367 2.69 21.98 1.11
CA GLU A 367 3.49 22.73 0.12
C GLU A 367 4.47 21.83 -0.68
N LEU A 368 4.79 20.63 -0.18
CA LEU A 368 5.57 19.62 -0.92
C LEU A 368 4.72 18.73 -1.85
N MET A 369 3.38 18.84 -1.81
CA MET A 369 2.45 18.02 -2.58
C MET A 369 1.95 18.71 -3.86
N TRP A 370 2.50 19.87 -4.23
CA TRP A 370 2.17 20.53 -5.50
C TRP A 370 2.77 19.79 -6.71
N GLN A 371 1.88 19.40 -7.62
CA GLN A 371 2.22 18.92 -8.96
C GLN A 371 1.89 20.03 -9.97
N GLN A 372 2.82 20.36 -10.87
CA GLN A 372 2.72 21.51 -11.77
C GLN A 372 3.10 21.15 -13.21
N TRP A 373 2.46 21.80 -14.18
CA TRP A 373 2.70 21.62 -15.61
C TRP A 373 2.70 22.96 -16.35
N ARG A 374 3.61 23.10 -17.32
CA ARG A 374 3.63 24.21 -18.28
C ARG A 374 2.47 24.00 -19.26
N ILE A 375 1.65 25.01 -19.49
CA ILE A 375 0.55 24.98 -20.46
C ILE A 375 0.60 26.20 -21.37
N ARG A 376 -0.20 26.23 -22.44
CA ARG A 376 -0.18 27.35 -23.37
C ARG A 376 -0.53 28.65 -22.64
N GLY A 377 0.38 29.63 -22.69
CA GLY A 377 0.20 30.94 -22.07
C GLY A 377 0.40 31.00 -20.55
N GLY A 378 0.85 29.91 -19.91
CA GLY A 378 0.92 29.88 -18.45
C GLY A 378 1.40 28.58 -17.82
N TRP A 379 0.97 28.36 -16.59
CA TRP A 379 1.16 27.14 -15.81
C TRP A 379 -0.14 26.76 -15.10
N VAL A 380 -0.33 25.47 -14.83
CA VAL A 380 -1.36 24.96 -13.92
C VAL A 380 -0.73 24.04 -12.89
N ARG A 381 -1.23 24.06 -11.66
CA ARG A 381 -0.81 23.15 -10.59
C ARG A 381 -2.00 22.62 -9.80
N ILE A 382 -1.88 21.39 -9.33
CA ILE A 382 -2.81 20.74 -8.39
C ILE A 382 -2.06 20.32 -7.13
N ASN A 383 -2.67 20.48 -5.97
CA ASN A 383 -2.14 19.93 -4.74
C ASN A 383 -2.63 18.47 -4.59
N GLU A 384 -1.72 17.51 -4.64
CA GLU A 384 -2.05 16.08 -4.62
C GLU A 384 -2.62 15.60 -3.26
N PHE A 385 -2.56 16.45 -2.21
CA PHE A 385 -3.13 16.18 -0.90
C PHE A 385 -4.61 16.55 -0.80
N ASP A 386 -4.99 17.78 -1.19
CA ASP A 386 -6.34 18.33 -0.99
C ASP A 386 -7.05 18.80 -2.27
N GLY A 387 -6.46 18.62 -3.46
CA GLY A 387 -7.12 18.91 -4.73
C GLY A 387 -7.35 20.40 -5.02
N GLU A 388 -6.72 21.32 -4.28
CA GLU A 388 -6.64 22.73 -4.67
C GLU A 388 -5.97 22.84 -6.06
N ILE A 389 -6.60 23.56 -6.99
CA ILE A 389 -6.04 23.80 -8.33
C ILE A 389 -5.80 25.30 -8.50
N GLU A 390 -4.60 25.65 -8.94
CA GLU A 390 -4.23 27.03 -9.26
C GLU A 390 -3.66 27.11 -10.69
N MET A 391 -3.80 28.27 -11.31
CA MET A 391 -3.30 28.55 -12.66
C MET A 391 -2.68 29.95 -12.67
N SER A 392 -1.61 30.13 -13.43
CA SER A 392 -0.92 31.43 -13.61
C SER A 392 -0.75 31.70 -15.09
N ARG A 393 -0.99 32.94 -15.51
CA ARG A 393 -0.62 33.46 -16.84
C ARG A 393 0.86 33.83 -16.86
N GLY A 394 1.56 33.67 -17.97
CA GLY A 394 2.98 34.03 -18.09
C GLY A 394 3.93 32.96 -17.52
N ASP A 395 5.01 33.38 -16.88
CA ASP A 395 6.03 32.52 -16.27
C ASP A 395 6.28 32.97 -14.81
N PRO A 396 5.48 32.50 -13.82
CA PRO A 396 5.74 32.78 -12.42
C PRO A 396 7.09 32.20 -12.04
N GLU A 397 7.95 32.99 -11.39
CA GLU A 397 9.33 32.55 -11.14
C GLU A 397 9.37 31.22 -10.37
N PRO A 398 10.14 30.23 -10.83
CA PRO A 398 10.23 28.92 -10.19
C PRO A 398 11.12 28.98 -8.94
N GLY A 399 10.65 29.69 -7.91
CA GLY A 399 11.40 29.90 -6.66
C GLY A 399 10.67 30.65 -5.55
N GLU A 400 9.70 31.53 -5.87
CA GLU A 400 8.93 32.22 -4.82
C GLU A 400 7.93 31.26 -4.14
N ALA A 401 8.35 30.73 -2.99
CA ALA A 401 7.44 30.18 -2.01
C ALA A 401 6.36 31.23 -1.67
N ARG A 402 5.08 30.80 -1.61
CA ARG A 402 3.93 31.67 -1.30
C ARG A 402 4.28 32.67 -0.19
N LEU A 403 4.36 33.95 -0.53
CA LEU A 403 3.98 34.98 0.44
C LEU A 403 2.50 34.73 0.75
N PRO A 404 2.11 34.54 2.03
CA PRO A 404 0.74 34.14 2.35
C PRO A 404 -0.23 35.26 1.97
N SER A 405 -1.00 35.03 0.90
CA SER A 405 -2.01 35.97 0.38
C SER A 405 -3.26 36.00 1.28
N SER A 406 -3.07 36.45 2.52
CA SER A 406 -4.09 36.56 3.56
C SER A 406 -3.78 37.69 4.54
N ALA A 407 -3.55 38.89 4.01
CA ALA A 407 -3.82 40.13 4.72
C ALA A 407 -5.03 40.80 4.05
N ALA A 408 -6.24 40.33 4.39
CA ALA A 408 -7.44 41.07 4.02
C ALA A 408 -7.36 42.48 4.63
N PRO A 409 -7.69 43.56 3.88
CA PRO A 409 -7.64 44.91 4.42
C PRO A 409 -8.58 45.00 5.62
N LEU A 410 -8.04 45.41 6.76
CA LEU A 410 -8.79 45.59 8.00
C LEU A 410 -9.92 46.59 7.77
N VAL A 411 -11.16 46.09 7.73
CA VAL A 411 -12.35 46.94 7.77
C VAL A 411 -12.32 47.72 9.09
N PRO A 412 -12.37 49.07 9.08
CA PRO A 412 -12.36 49.84 10.31
C PRO A 412 -13.60 49.50 11.14
N GLY A 413 -13.38 49.03 12.37
CA GLY A 413 -14.44 48.63 13.28
C GLY A 413 -15.35 49.81 13.67
N PRO A 414 -16.63 49.55 14.02
CA PRO A 414 -17.54 50.60 14.47
C PRO A 414 -17.06 51.24 15.78
N PRO A 415 -17.37 52.54 16.02
CA PRO A 415 -16.94 53.24 17.22
C PRO A 415 -17.53 52.60 18.49
N PRO A 416 -16.79 52.57 19.61
CA PRO A 416 -17.22 51.90 20.83
C PRO A 416 -18.43 52.59 21.48
N ALA A 417 -19.40 51.77 21.89
CA ALA A 417 -20.54 52.23 22.68
C ALA A 417 -20.08 52.76 24.06
N GLN A 418 -20.77 53.80 24.53
CA GLN A 418 -20.47 54.48 25.79
C GLN A 418 -20.61 53.51 26.98
N GLN A 419 -19.53 53.29 27.74
CA GLN A 419 -19.60 52.59 29.02
C GLN A 419 -20.02 53.52 30.15
N LEU A 420 -20.94 53.04 30.99
CA LEU A 420 -21.48 53.74 32.14
C LEU A 420 -20.43 53.91 33.25
N GLN A 421 -20.53 55.04 33.94
CA GLN A 421 -19.64 55.44 35.02
C GLN A 421 -19.85 54.62 36.30
N TYR A 422 -18.76 54.32 37.01
CA TYR A 422 -18.77 53.99 38.44
C TYR A 422 -17.82 54.92 39.21
N PRO A 423 -18.14 55.31 40.46
CA PRO A 423 -17.39 56.29 41.26
C PRO A 423 -16.15 55.70 41.98
N PRO A 424 -15.26 56.55 42.55
CA PRO A 424 -13.84 56.20 42.77
C PRO A 424 -13.48 55.71 44.18
N VAL A 425 -12.27 55.12 44.29
CA VAL A 425 -11.56 54.77 45.54
C VAL A 425 -10.16 55.41 45.50
N PRO A 426 -9.61 55.95 46.62
CA PRO A 426 -8.49 56.90 46.60
C PRO A 426 -7.07 56.26 46.55
N PRO A 427 -5.99 57.07 46.37
CA PRO A 427 -4.73 56.59 45.80
C PRO A 427 -3.63 56.23 46.83
N GLN A 428 -2.61 55.50 46.36
CA GLN A 428 -1.27 55.46 46.97
C GLN A 428 -0.16 55.70 45.93
N GLN A 429 1.03 56.06 46.44
CA GLN A 429 2.04 56.91 45.80
C GLN A 429 3.15 56.16 45.02
N GLN A 430 3.70 56.86 44.01
CA GLN A 430 5.13 57.02 43.63
C GLN A 430 6.07 55.81 43.88
N SER A 431 6.76 55.24 42.87
CA SER A 431 7.93 55.81 42.15
C SER A 431 8.40 54.85 41.02
N GLY A 432 9.29 55.18 40.07
CA GLY A 432 9.88 56.47 39.67
C GLY A 432 11.31 56.36 39.04
N MET A 433 11.46 56.80 37.78
CA MET A 433 12.74 57.01 37.00
C MET A 433 13.61 55.77 36.64
N PRO A 434 14.54 55.86 35.65
CA PRO A 434 14.61 56.75 34.46
C PRO A 434 14.88 56.02 33.11
N SER A 435 14.83 56.78 32.02
CA SER A 435 15.06 56.37 30.62
C SER A 435 16.53 56.03 30.28
N GLN A 436 16.76 55.24 29.23
CA GLN A 436 18.02 55.21 28.47
C GLN A 436 17.80 55.50 26.97
N GLN A 437 18.86 55.99 26.32
CA GLN A 437 18.86 56.60 24.99
C GLN A 437 19.30 55.61 23.89
N LEU A 438 18.84 55.87 22.66
CA LEU A 438 19.31 55.21 21.43
C LEU A 438 20.53 55.94 20.82
N PRO A 439 21.50 55.22 20.24
CA PRO A 439 22.49 55.79 19.32
C PRO A 439 22.13 55.53 17.83
N PRO A 440 22.42 56.46 16.90
CA PRO A 440 22.19 56.26 15.45
C PRO A 440 23.50 56.00 14.66
N TRP A 441 23.52 54.90 13.88
CA TRP A 441 24.55 54.52 12.88
C TRP A 441 23.85 53.64 11.82
N SER A 442 24.15 53.59 10.51
CA SER A 442 24.89 54.46 9.57
C SER A 442 24.46 54.12 8.13
N GLN A 443 24.69 55.02 7.16
CA GLN A 443 24.45 54.77 5.73
C GLN A 443 25.46 53.76 5.12
N PRO A 444 25.08 52.95 4.11
CA PRO A 444 26.01 52.33 3.17
C PRO A 444 26.26 53.22 1.94
N GLN A 445 27.52 53.33 1.53
CA GLN A 445 27.96 54.11 0.36
C GLN A 445 27.71 53.38 -0.96
N GLN A 446 27.50 54.15 -2.03
CA GLN A 446 27.57 53.67 -3.42
C GLN A 446 29.02 53.30 -3.79
N ALA A 447 29.21 52.17 -4.47
CA ALA A 447 30.47 51.82 -5.13
C ALA A 447 30.30 51.84 -6.65
N GLN A 448 31.23 52.50 -7.35
CA GLN A 448 31.20 52.68 -8.80
C GLN A 448 31.90 51.52 -9.54
N GLN A 449 31.58 51.38 -10.83
CA GLN A 449 32.24 50.49 -11.78
C GLN A 449 33.73 50.86 -11.98
N PRO A 450 34.49 49.97 -12.63
CA PRO A 450 35.07 50.42 -13.90
C PRO A 450 34.81 49.45 -15.08
N GLN A 451 34.49 50.03 -16.23
CA GLN A 451 34.51 49.37 -17.53
C GLN A 451 35.94 49.30 -18.07
N GLN A 452 36.34 48.22 -18.75
CA GLN A 452 37.42 48.30 -19.75
C GLN A 452 37.33 47.23 -20.85
N ALA A 453 37.40 47.72 -22.10
CA ALA A 453 37.90 47.08 -23.32
C ALA A 453 37.35 45.70 -23.79
N GLN A 454 36.47 45.74 -24.79
CA GLN A 454 36.42 44.73 -25.87
C GLN A 454 36.26 45.42 -27.24
N GLN A 455 37.31 45.38 -28.07
CA GLN A 455 37.25 45.71 -29.50
C GLN A 455 38.39 45.02 -30.28
N ALA A 456 38.04 44.01 -31.08
CA ALA A 456 38.75 43.45 -32.25
C ALA A 456 37.91 42.26 -32.77
N GLN A 457 36.93 42.47 -33.66
CA GLN A 457 37.08 42.35 -35.13
C GLN A 457 37.94 41.15 -35.58
N GLN A 458 37.29 40.09 -36.07
CA GLN A 458 37.03 39.82 -37.50
C GLN A 458 38.21 39.15 -38.23
N GLN A 459 38.06 37.87 -38.57
CA GLN A 459 38.16 37.36 -39.96
C GLN A 459 37.99 35.83 -40.01
N GLN A 460 36.97 35.37 -40.72
CA GLN A 460 37.12 34.28 -41.70
C GLN A 460 35.90 34.25 -42.62
N GLN A 461 36.13 34.55 -43.90
CA GLN A 461 35.13 34.44 -44.95
C GLN A 461 35.17 33.05 -45.59
N ALA A 462 34.07 32.67 -46.22
CA ALA A 462 33.92 31.39 -46.92
C ALA A 462 34.76 31.30 -48.20
N ILE A 463 35.19 30.08 -48.54
CA ILE A 463 35.38 29.62 -49.93
C ILE A 463 34.77 28.21 -50.03
N PRO A 464 33.98 27.90 -51.08
CA PRO A 464 33.29 26.62 -51.27
C PRO A 464 34.13 25.63 -52.07
N TRP A 465 33.74 24.35 -52.15
CA TRP A 465 33.93 23.48 -53.34
C TRP A 465 32.96 22.29 -53.33
N SER A 466 32.94 21.54 -54.43
CA SER A 466 31.73 20.90 -54.98
C SER A 466 31.86 19.38 -55.20
N GLN A 467 30.69 18.76 -55.39
CA GLN A 467 30.43 17.51 -56.12
C GLN A 467 30.66 16.15 -55.43
N PRO A 468 29.91 15.10 -55.85
CA PRO A 468 29.81 13.82 -55.14
C PRO A 468 30.73 12.74 -55.72
N GLN A 469 31.15 11.79 -54.89
CA GLN A 469 31.78 10.54 -55.34
C GLN A 469 30.88 9.32 -55.11
N GLN A 470 31.05 8.36 -56.02
CA GLN A 470 30.17 7.21 -56.23
C GLN A 470 30.38 6.14 -55.14
N ALA A 471 29.30 5.44 -54.79
CA ALA A 471 29.38 4.22 -53.99
C ALA A 471 30.06 3.10 -54.81
N GLN A 472 31.27 2.70 -54.43
CA GLN A 472 31.88 1.45 -54.86
C GLN A 472 31.66 0.37 -53.79
N GLN A 473 31.27 -0.83 -54.23
CA GLN A 473 31.20 -2.02 -53.39
C GLN A 473 32.59 -2.48 -52.97
N PRO A 474 32.77 -2.99 -51.74
CA PRO A 474 33.79 -3.98 -51.43
C PRO A 474 33.26 -5.40 -51.63
N GLN A 475 34.10 -6.25 -52.22
CA GLN A 475 33.78 -7.64 -52.54
C GLN A 475 33.85 -8.56 -51.31
N GLN A 476 33.26 -9.74 -51.44
CA GLN A 476 33.44 -10.86 -50.52
C GLN A 476 34.91 -11.29 -50.46
N ALA A 477 35.41 -11.58 -49.26
CA ALA A 477 36.60 -12.39 -49.03
C ALA A 477 36.23 -13.61 -48.17
N GLN A 478 36.73 -14.79 -48.54
CA GLN A 478 36.36 -16.07 -47.93
C GLN A 478 37.38 -16.54 -46.88
N GLN A 479 36.92 -17.50 -46.05
CA GLN A 479 37.65 -18.37 -45.12
C GLN A 479 37.96 -17.87 -43.70
N PRO A 480 37.57 -18.69 -42.71
CA PRO A 480 38.48 -19.13 -41.66
C PRO A 480 38.37 -20.64 -41.38
N GLN A 481 39.44 -21.42 -41.60
CA GLN A 481 39.53 -22.82 -41.16
C GLN A 481 40.78 -23.19 -40.34
N GLN A 482 41.73 -22.27 -40.15
CA GLN A 482 43.00 -22.59 -39.47
C GLN A 482 42.98 -22.43 -37.93
N TRP A 483 41.96 -21.77 -37.35
CA TRP A 483 41.92 -21.50 -35.90
C TRP A 483 41.57 -22.74 -35.05
N ILE A 484 40.72 -23.64 -35.56
CA ILE A 484 40.19 -24.79 -34.79
C ILE A 484 41.27 -25.83 -34.47
N GLN A 485 42.27 -26.01 -35.35
CA GLN A 485 43.36 -26.99 -35.11
C GLN A 485 44.39 -26.52 -34.09
N GLN A 486 44.56 -25.20 -33.86
CA GLN A 486 45.51 -24.68 -32.89
C GLN A 486 45.00 -24.70 -31.44
N TRP A 487 43.69 -24.80 -31.24
CA TRP A 487 43.08 -24.86 -29.90
C TRP A 487 43.20 -26.27 -29.30
N ALA A 488 42.87 -27.30 -30.10
CA ALA A 488 42.89 -28.70 -29.66
C ALA A 488 44.27 -29.24 -29.23
N GLN A 489 45.38 -28.64 -29.69
CA GLN A 489 46.73 -29.05 -29.28
C GLN A 489 47.19 -28.42 -27.95
N LYS A 490 46.40 -27.53 -27.33
CA LYS A 490 46.84 -26.71 -26.18
C LYS A 490 46.28 -27.13 -24.82
N GLU A 491 45.26 -27.99 -24.78
CA GLU A 491 44.69 -28.51 -23.52
C GLU A 491 45.45 -29.72 -22.97
N ASP A 492 46.11 -30.51 -23.82
CA ASP A 492 46.66 -31.84 -23.48
C ASP A 492 48.03 -31.81 -22.72
N GLN A 493 48.41 -30.67 -22.12
CA GLN A 493 49.72 -30.48 -21.47
C GLN A 493 49.70 -29.79 -20.08
N ARG A 494 48.56 -29.79 -19.34
CA ARG A 494 48.52 -29.16 -18.00
C ARG A 494 47.81 -29.98 -16.91
N HIS A 495 48.39 -31.10 -16.49
CA HIS A 495 48.23 -31.59 -15.12
C HIS A 495 49.45 -32.39 -14.63
N PRO A 496 50.25 -31.86 -13.68
CA PRO A 496 51.00 -32.68 -12.74
C PRO A 496 50.11 -33.05 -11.54
N GLN A 497 50.22 -34.31 -11.12
CA GLN A 497 49.41 -34.95 -10.09
C GLN A 497 49.95 -34.61 -8.69
N GLN A 498 49.09 -34.14 -7.77
CA GLN A 498 49.39 -34.07 -6.34
C GLN A 498 48.21 -34.58 -5.51
N GLN A 499 48.48 -35.55 -4.63
CA GLN A 499 47.55 -36.06 -3.62
C GLN A 499 47.60 -35.19 -2.36
N PRO A 500 46.45 -34.85 -1.73
CA PRO A 500 46.40 -34.40 -0.35
C PRO A 500 46.11 -35.57 0.61
N GLN A 501 46.68 -35.50 1.81
CA GLN A 501 46.50 -36.50 2.88
C GLN A 501 45.10 -36.42 3.52
N GLU A 502 44.59 -37.57 3.96
CA GLU A 502 43.43 -37.67 4.86
C GLU A 502 43.73 -37.09 6.24
N GLN A 503 42.89 -36.17 6.72
CA GLN A 503 42.63 -35.97 8.15
C GLN A 503 41.14 -35.64 8.39
N GLN A 504 40.62 -36.17 9.51
CA GLN A 504 39.28 -35.98 10.10
C GLN A 504 38.07 -36.75 9.51
N PRO A 505 37.59 -37.73 10.29
CA PRO A 505 36.16 -37.96 10.50
C PRO A 505 35.85 -38.04 12.01
N GLN A 506 35.50 -36.91 12.65
CA GLN A 506 34.97 -36.90 14.02
C GLN A 506 33.61 -36.19 14.14
N HIS A 507 33.39 -35.10 13.41
CA HIS A 507 32.16 -34.32 13.54
C HIS A 507 30.90 -35.08 13.09
N GLN A 508 31.00 -35.88 12.03
CA GLN A 508 29.86 -36.63 11.47
C GLN A 508 29.40 -37.79 12.39
N GLN A 509 30.33 -38.41 13.13
CA GLN A 509 30.00 -39.45 14.10
C GLN A 509 29.29 -38.86 15.34
N GLN A 510 29.68 -37.66 15.76
CA GLN A 510 29.06 -36.96 16.88
C GLN A 510 27.61 -36.53 16.56
N GLN A 511 27.33 -36.03 15.35
CA GLN A 511 25.97 -35.73 14.90
C GLN A 511 25.07 -36.98 14.87
N HIS A 512 25.60 -38.11 14.37
CA HIS A 512 24.82 -39.36 14.32
C HIS A 512 24.51 -39.91 15.73
N GLN A 513 25.43 -39.76 16.68
CA GLN A 513 25.23 -40.17 18.07
C GLN A 513 24.20 -39.28 18.79
N GLN A 514 24.20 -37.98 18.53
CA GLN A 514 23.20 -37.05 19.08
C GLN A 514 21.78 -37.38 18.58
N GLN A 515 21.63 -37.66 17.28
CA GLN A 515 20.34 -38.00 16.68
C GLN A 515 19.74 -39.33 17.20
N GLN A 516 20.58 -40.32 17.54
CA GLN A 516 20.12 -41.54 18.22
C GLN A 516 19.64 -41.27 19.65
N GLN A 517 20.27 -40.31 20.36
CA GLN A 517 19.90 -39.97 21.74
C GLN A 517 18.53 -39.26 21.81
N GLU A 518 18.22 -38.40 20.85
CA GLU A 518 16.91 -37.74 20.73
C GLU A 518 15.77 -38.74 20.44
N GLN A 519 16.00 -39.74 19.59
CA GLN A 519 15.01 -40.80 19.33
C GLN A 519 14.70 -41.63 20.58
N GLN A 520 15.70 -41.92 21.41
CA GLN A 520 15.48 -42.66 22.67
C GLN A 520 14.66 -41.85 23.69
N GLN A 521 14.86 -40.53 23.79
CA GLN A 521 14.02 -39.68 24.66
C GLN A 521 12.57 -39.64 24.17
N HIS A 522 12.34 -39.51 22.87
CA HIS A 522 10.99 -39.54 22.29
C HIS A 522 10.26 -40.86 22.55
N GLN A 523 10.98 -41.98 22.59
CA GLN A 523 10.40 -43.30 22.83
C GLN A 523 10.04 -43.53 24.31
N GLN A 524 10.77 -42.92 25.26
CA GLN A 524 10.40 -42.96 26.68
C GLN A 524 9.15 -42.12 27.00
N LEU A 525 8.95 -40.98 26.33
CA LEU A 525 7.79 -40.10 26.56
C LEU A 525 6.44 -40.72 26.15
N GLN A 526 6.43 -41.75 25.29
CA GLN A 526 5.20 -42.43 24.85
C GLN A 526 4.72 -43.55 25.78
N LEU A 527 5.43 -43.86 26.87
CA LEU A 527 5.12 -44.97 27.77
C LEU A 527 4.39 -44.55 29.07
N LEU A 528 3.94 -43.29 29.18
CA LEU A 528 3.16 -42.82 30.32
C LEU A 528 1.68 -43.19 30.18
N PRO A 529 1.07 -43.89 31.16
CA PRO A 529 -0.33 -44.30 31.09
C PRO A 529 -1.30 -43.12 31.34
N PRO A 530 -2.49 -43.11 30.72
CA PRO A 530 -3.47 -42.04 30.90
C PRO A 530 -4.10 -42.07 32.30
N GLN A 531 -4.07 -40.92 32.99
CA GLN A 531 -4.78 -40.68 34.25
C GLN A 531 -6.30 -40.64 34.00
N GLN A 532 -7.10 -41.31 34.85
CA GLN A 532 -8.57 -41.28 34.75
C GLN A 532 -9.18 -40.07 35.50
N PRO A 533 -10.29 -39.50 34.99
CA PRO A 533 -10.96 -38.37 35.63
C PRO A 533 -11.75 -38.78 36.87
N TRP A 534 -11.70 -37.94 37.91
CA TRP A 534 -12.42 -38.13 39.16
C TRP A 534 -13.92 -37.81 39.02
N SER A 535 -14.75 -38.64 39.64
CA SER A 535 -16.20 -38.42 39.76
C SER A 535 -16.53 -37.55 40.97
N HIS A 536 -17.16 -36.39 40.75
CA HIS A 536 -17.69 -35.57 41.84
C HIS A 536 -19.07 -36.08 42.31
N GLN A 537 -19.16 -36.44 43.58
CA GLN A 537 -20.42 -36.68 44.27
C GLN A 537 -21.12 -35.37 44.67
N GLN A 538 -22.45 -35.35 44.59
CA GLN A 538 -23.28 -34.37 45.30
C GLN A 538 -23.37 -34.71 46.79
N PRO A 539 -23.69 -33.71 47.63
CA PRO A 539 -24.77 -33.91 48.60
C PRO A 539 -25.79 -32.77 48.56
N GLY A 540 -27.01 -33.03 49.06
CA GLY A 540 -28.10 -32.05 49.06
C GLY A 540 -28.84 -31.89 50.39
N SER A 541 -29.66 -30.85 50.42
CA SER A 541 -30.89 -30.66 51.24
C SER A 541 -30.81 -30.49 52.78
N HIS A 542 -31.61 -29.51 53.24
CA HIS A 542 -32.07 -29.24 54.62
C HIS A 542 -31.01 -28.72 55.64
N GLN A 543 -31.32 -27.84 56.61
CA GLN A 543 -32.61 -27.33 57.11
C GLN A 543 -32.46 -25.92 57.74
N GLN A 544 -33.53 -25.11 57.79
CA GLN A 544 -33.69 -23.95 58.72
C GLN A 544 -34.02 -24.46 60.15
N PRO A 545 -33.92 -23.68 61.27
CA PRO A 545 -34.35 -22.27 61.42
C PRO A 545 -33.59 -21.39 62.47
N GLY A 546 -34.07 -20.16 62.75
CA GLY A 546 -33.97 -19.57 64.11
C GLY A 546 -33.52 -18.09 64.25
N HIS A 547 -34.34 -17.26 64.91
CA HIS A 547 -34.12 -15.83 65.23
C HIS A 547 -33.16 -15.54 66.40
N GLN A 548 -32.58 -14.32 66.40
CA GLN A 548 -32.39 -13.29 67.47
C GLN A 548 -31.02 -12.60 67.32
N GLN A 549 -30.89 -11.31 67.00
CA GLN A 549 -31.18 -10.09 67.78
C GLN A 549 -30.30 -9.91 69.03
N PHE A 550 -29.25 -9.06 68.94
CA PHE A 550 -28.85 -7.98 69.88
C PHE A 550 -27.43 -7.43 69.55
N GLN A 551 -27.27 -6.10 69.60
CA GLN A 551 -26.00 -5.38 69.87
C GLN A 551 -26.00 -4.95 71.37
N PRO A 552 -25.04 -4.19 71.96
CA PRO A 552 -23.76 -3.63 71.46
C PRO A 552 -22.56 -3.79 72.44
N ALA A 553 -21.49 -3.02 72.18
CA ALA A 553 -20.28 -2.74 73.00
C ALA A 553 -19.19 -3.83 73.05
N GLY A 554 -17.89 -3.49 73.08
CA GLY A 554 -17.26 -2.16 72.97
C GLY A 554 -15.72 -2.21 73.09
N ALA A 555 -15.06 -1.15 72.62
CA ALA A 555 -13.68 -0.70 72.89
C ALA A 555 -12.54 -1.72 73.17
N ALA A 556 -11.48 -1.69 72.35
CA ALA A 556 -10.14 -1.24 72.76
C ALA A 556 -9.18 -1.17 71.55
N ALA A 557 -8.12 -0.35 71.68
CA ALA A 557 -7.14 -0.10 70.61
C ALA A 557 -6.06 -1.18 70.52
N ASN A 558 -5.46 -1.33 69.33
CA ASN A 558 -4.00 -1.36 69.17
C ASN A 558 -3.59 -1.24 67.69
N GLU A 559 -2.87 -0.16 67.39
CA GLU A 559 -1.80 -0.14 66.38
C GLU A 559 -0.70 -1.15 66.81
N PRO A 560 0.14 -1.71 65.90
CA PRO A 560 1.01 -0.86 65.07
C PRO A 560 1.48 -1.39 63.70
N GLN A 561 2.27 -0.52 63.04
CA GLN A 561 3.30 -0.77 62.04
C GLN A 561 2.89 -1.22 60.62
N ALA A 562 3.13 -0.30 59.68
CA ALA A 562 3.12 -0.56 58.24
C ALA A 562 4.45 -1.20 57.77
N GLU A 563 4.33 -2.18 56.88
CA GLU A 563 5.45 -2.66 56.05
C GLU A 563 5.64 -1.77 54.81
N PRO A 564 6.87 -1.58 54.29
CA PRO A 564 7.12 -0.82 53.08
C PRO A 564 6.73 -1.61 51.81
N PRO A 565 6.23 -0.95 50.75
CA PRO A 565 5.89 -1.62 49.50
C PRO A 565 7.16 -2.10 48.75
N PRO A 566 7.12 -3.27 48.07
CA PRO A 566 8.25 -3.80 47.34
C PRO A 566 8.60 -3.00 46.07
N ASN A 567 9.88 -3.07 45.69
CA ASN A 567 10.51 -2.28 44.62
C ASN A 567 9.77 -2.30 43.27
N ALA A 568 9.70 -1.13 42.63
CA ALA A 568 9.36 -1.01 41.22
C ALA A 568 10.48 -1.57 40.31
N PRO A 569 10.15 -2.28 39.21
CA PRO A 569 11.14 -2.68 38.22
C PRO A 569 11.56 -1.49 37.34
N SER A 570 12.87 -1.36 37.10
CA SER A 570 13.48 -0.36 36.21
C SER A 570 13.01 -0.49 34.75
N PRO A 571 13.00 0.61 33.97
CA PRO A 571 12.44 0.62 32.62
C PRO A 571 13.29 -0.18 31.61
N LEU A 572 12.63 -1.08 30.88
CA LEU A 572 13.17 -1.70 29.68
C LEU A 572 13.31 -0.66 28.55
N ALA A 573 14.46 -0.69 27.86
CA ALA A 573 14.71 0.18 26.71
C ALA A 573 13.74 -0.15 25.54
N PRO A 574 13.31 0.85 24.75
CA PRO A 574 12.41 0.62 23.62
C PRO A 574 13.17 -0.05 22.46
N HIS A 575 12.95 -1.34 22.28
CA HIS A 575 13.24 -2.00 21.00
C HIS A 575 12.27 -1.46 19.94
N GLY A 576 12.79 -0.67 19.00
CA GLY A 576 12.00 -0.17 17.88
C GLY A 576 11.48 -1.30 16.98
N PRO A 577 10.23 -1.23 16.47
CA PRO A 577 9.69 -2.26 15.60
C PRO A 577 10.40 -2.23 14.24
N GLY A 578 11.11 -3.30 13.90
CA GLY A 578 11.69 -3.49 12.58
C GLY A 578 10.58 -3.59 11.52
N ILE A 579 10.49 -2.61 10.63
CA ILE A 579 9.51 -2.60 9.54
C ILE A 579 9.96 -3.59 8.45
N ALA A 580 9.39 -4.79 8.47
CA ALA A 580 9.51 -5.73 7.36
C ALA A 580 8.71 -5.22 6.15
N GLN A 581 9.40 -4.63 5.17
CA GLN A 581 8.81 -4.22 3.89
C GLN A 581 8.53 -5.46 3.02
N THR A 582 7.25 -5.81 2.84
CA THR A 582 6.82 -6.91 1.97
C THR A 582 6.58 -6.46 0.53
N GLU A 583 7.66 -6.30 -0.25
CA GLU A 583 7.63 -5.99 -1.69
C GLU A 583 7.47 -7.23 -2.62
N GLU A 584 6.91 -8.35 -2.13
CA GLU A 584 6.86 -9.65 -2.83
C GLU A 584 6.10 -9.66 -4.19
N GLY A 585 5.42 -8.58 -4.55
CA GLY A 585 4.68 -8.48 -5.81
C GLY A 585 5.52 -8.18 -7.07
N ALA A 586 6.77 -7.71 -6.92
CA ALA A 586 7.49 -7.02 -8.00
C ALA A 586 8.69 -7.76 -8.61
N GLU A 587 9.07 -8.95 -8.13
CA GLU A 587 10.29 -9.67 -8.57
C GLU A 587 10.21 -10.37 -9.94
N LYS A 588 9.15 -10.14 -10.72
CA LYS A 588 8.83 -10.95 -11.91
C LYS A 588 9.50 -10.44 -13.18
N GLY A 589 10.73 -10.88 -13.43
CA GLY A 589 11.38 -10.78 -14.75
C GLY A 589 12.91 -10.94 -14.72
N MET A 590 13.46 -11.59 -15.75
CA MET A 590 14.90 -11.85 -15.89
C MET A 590 15.76 -10.58 -15.73
N SER A 591 15.39 -9.48 -16.40
CA SER A 591 16.14 -8.22 -16.33
C SER A 591 16.26 -7.69 -14.89
N ARG A 592 15.23 -7.85 -14.05
CA ARG A 592 15.26 -7.46 -12.63
C ARG A 592 16.13 -8.41 -11.81
N PHE A 593 16.16 -9.70 -12.14
CA PHE A 593 17.04 -10.68 -11.50
C PHE A 593 18.52 -10.39 -11.79
N LEU A 594 18.89 -10.17 -13.05
CA LEU A 594 20.28 -9.81 -13.42
C LEU A 594 20.70 -8.48 -12.80
N TRP A 595 19.82 -7.48 -12.86
CA TRP A 595 20.03 -6.20 -12.19
C TRP A 595 20.27 -6.37 -10.69
N LYS A 596 19.44 -7.18 -10.01
CA LYS A 596 19.61 -7.50 -8.58
C LYS A 596 20.98 -8.13 -8.32
N LYS A 597 21.36 -9.17 -9.06
CA LYS A 597 22.68 -9.83 -8.94
C LYS A 597 23.85 -8.84 -9.13
N GLN A 598 23.76 -7.95 -10.13
CA GLN A 598 24.79 -6.94 -10.42
C GLN A 598 24.87 -5.83 -9.34
N VAL A 599 23.73 -5.35 -8.84
CA VAL A 599 23.67 -4.36 -7.76
C VAL A 599 24.16 -4.95 -6.44
N GLU A 600 23.76 -6.18 -6.10
CA GLU A 600 24.21 -6.86 -4.87
C GLU A 600 25.72 -7.09 -4.85
N ALA A 601 26.31 -7.36 -6.01
CA ALA A 601 27.75 -7.49 -6.20
C ALA A 601 28.50 -6.14 -6.13
N LYS A 602 28.01 -5.10 -6.81
CA LYS A 602 28.77 -3.85 -7.02
C LYS A 602 28.47 -2.72 -6.01
N ALA A 603 27.27 -2.67 -5.43
CA ALA A 603 26.87 -1.57 -4.55
C ALA A 603 27.77 -1.39 -3.30
N PRO A 604 28.24 -2.45 -2.60
CA PRO A 604 29.14 -2.28 -1.46
C PRO A 604 30.45 -1.60 -1.83
N SER A 605 30.99 -1.88 -3.03
CA SER A 605 32.23 -1.27 -3.52
C SER A 605 32.02 0.18 -3.96
N ILE A 606 30.86 0.53 -4.52
CA ILE A 606 30.49 1.92 -4.82
C ILE A 606 30.39 2.72 -3.52
N GLU A 607 29.68 2.18 -2.52
CA GLU A 607 29.49 2.81 -1.22
C GLU A 607 30.83 3.00 -0.48
N ALA A 608 31.69 1.99 -0.45
CA ALA A 608 33.03 2.09 0.12
C ALA A 608 33.92 3.13 -0.61
N ALA A 609 33.80 3.26 -1.93
CA ALA A 609 34.56 4.25 -2.69
C ALA A 609 34.07 5.70 -2.47
N LEU A 610 32.74 5.92 -2.37
CA LEU A 610 32.16 7.22 -1.98
C LEU A 610 32.61 7.63 -0.57
N GLN A 611 32.62 6.68 0.38
CA GLN A 611 33.12 6.89 1.74
C GLN A 611 34.64 7.17 1.76
N ALA A 612 35.44 6.42 1.00
CA ALA A 612 36.88 6.64 0.89
C ALA A 612 37.24 8.02 0.32
N ALA A 613 36.43 8.52 -0.61
CA ALA A 613 36.53 9.89 -1.15
C ALA A 613 36.01 10.98 -0.20
N LYS A 614 35.61 10.61 1.03
CA LYS A 614 35.06 11.52 2.06
C LYS A 614 33.87 12.33 1.57
N MET A 615 33.02 11.74 0.72
CA MET A 615 31.79 12.38 0.28
C MET A 615 30.72 12.23 1.37
N PRO A 616 30.17 13.33 1.93
CA PRO A 616 29.17 13.25 2.99
C PRO A 616 27.91 12.54 2.49
N ASN A 617 27.30 11.70 3.32
CA ASN A 617 26.17 10.83 2.93
C ASN A 617 24.97 11.65 2.42
N GLU A 618 24.82 12.88 2.91
CA GLU A 618 23.80 13.85 2.50
C GLU A 618 23.99 14.31 1.04
N SER A 619 25.21 14.28 0.50
CA SER A 619 25.50 14.63 -0.89
C SER A 619 25.31 13.46 -1.87
N TRP A 620 24.94 12.27 -1.38
CA TRP A 620 24.71 11.09 -2.21
C TRP A 620 23.32 11.14 -2.86
N ALA A 621 23.12 12.09 -3.77
CA ALA A 621 21.87 12.30 -4.50
C ALA A 621 21.96 11.72 -5.92
N CYS A 622 21.09 10.79 -6.30
CA CYS A 622 21.15 10.15 -7.63
C CYS A 622 20.52 11.04 -8.72
N LYS A 623 21.32 11.45 -9.72
CA LYS A 623 20.90 12.28 -10.87
C LYS A 623 19.88 11.57 -11.76
N VAL A 624 20.06 10.27 -12.03
CA VAL A 624 19.09 9.47 -12.80
C VAL A 624 17.71 9.51 -12.14
N CYS A 625 17.67 9.52 -10.80
CA CYS A 625 16.47 9.65 -9.97
C CYS A 625 16.13 11.10 -9.55
N ASN A 626 16.44 12.11 -10.37
CA ASN A 626 16.12 13.53 -10.11
C ASN A 626 16.66 14.06 -8.77
N GLY A 627 17.86 13.66 -8.37
CA GLY A 627 18.47 14.06 -7.10
C GLY A 627 17.93 13.34 -5.87
N ARG A 628 17.14 12.26 -6.03
CA ARG A 628 16.68 11.43 -4.90
C ARG A 628 17.89 10.92 -4.09
N SER A 629 17.88 11.19 -2.79
CA SER A 629 18.90 10.76 -1.84
C SER A 629 19.09 9.23 -1.82
N MET A 630 20.33 8.80 -1.59
CA MET A 630 20.76 7.42 -1.38
C MET A 630 21.07 7.11 0.10
N MET A 631 20.64 7.96 1.04
CA MET A 631 20.90 7.80 2.50
C MET A 631 20.36 6.49 3.11
N ALA A 632 19.43 5.80 2.44
CA ALA A 632 19.00 4.45 2.83
C ALA A 632 20.02 3.34 2.45
N GLY A 633 21.20 3.73 1.95
CA GLY A 633 22.23 2.85 1.42
C GLY A 633 22.19 2.77 -0.11
N VAL A 634 23.37 2.71 -0.73
CA VAL A 634 23.51 2.68 -2.20
C VAL A 634 22.79 1.45 -2.77
N LYS A 635 22.93 0.29 -2.12
CA LYS A 635 22.22 -0.96 -2.50
C LYS A 635 20.70 -0.78 -2.55
N GLN A 636 20.09 -0.21 -1.50
CA GLN A 636 18.63 -0.07 -1.44
C GLN A 636 18.11 0.90 -2.50
N HIS A 637 18.84 1.99 -2.76
CA HIS A 637 18.48 2.93 -3.83
C HIS A 637 18.55 2.27 -5.22
N LEU A 638 19.66 1.61 -5.55
CA LEU A 638 19.88 1.00 -6.87
C LEU A 638 18.90 -0.17 -7.14
N LEU A 639 18.48 -0.91 -6.11
CA LEU A 639 17.45 -1.96 -6.22
C LEU A 639 16.01 -1.43 -6.37
N SER A 640 15.76 -0.15 -6.11
CA SER A 640 14.42 0.42 -6.16
C SER A 640 13.81 0.33 -7.56
N ALA A 641 12.50 0.06 -7.64
CA ALA A 641 11.80 -0.09 -8.92
C ALA A 641 11.82 1.21 -9.75
N SER A 642 11.79 2.37 -9.08
CA SER A 642 12.00 3.69 -9.71
C SER A 642 13.38 3.82 -10.34
N HIS A 643 14.46 3.46 -9.64
CA HIS A 643 15.83 3.59 -10.17
C HIS A 643 16.04 2.70 -11.40
N MET A 644 15.72 1.41 -11.31
CA MET A 644 15.85 0.46 -12.41
C MET A 644 15.07 0.89 -13.67
N ARG A 645 13.87 1.48 -13.50
CA ARG A 645 13.08 2.03 -14.63
C ARG A 645 13.77 3.22 -15.28
N LEU A 646 14.29 4.15 -14.48
CA LEU A 646 14.93 5.37 -14.97
C LEU A 646 16.29 5.10 -15.63
N VAL A 647 17.04 4.08 -15.17
CA VAL A 647 18.25 3.61 -15.88
C VAL A 647 17.89 2.99 -17.23
N ALA A 648 16.86 2.15 -17.30
CA ALA A 648 16.42 1.55 -18.57
C ALA A 648 15.99 2.62 -19.60
N VAL A 649 15.32 3.69 -19.14
CA VAL A 649 14.99 4.86 -19.97
C VAL A 649 16.24 5.63 -20.39
N ALA A 650 17.15 5.94 -19.46
CA ALA A 650 18.41 6.65 -19.75
C ALA A 650 19.30 5.90 -20.76
N ALA A 651 19.28 4.57 -20.72
CA ALA A 651 20.00 3.70 -21.64
C ALA A 651 19.25 3.42 -22.97
N GLY A 652 18.10 4.06 -23.21
CA GLY A 652 17.39 3.99 -24.50
C GLY A 652 16.61 2.71 -24.76
N PHE A 653 16.31 1.88 -23.75
CA PHE A 653 15.52 0.64 -23.90
C PHE A 653 14.00 0.88 -24.10
N THR A 654 13.59 2.07 -24.57
CA THR A 654 12.18 2.49 -24.62
C THR A 654 11.47 2.09 -25.92
N GLY A 655 10.67 1.04 -25.84
CA GLY A 655 9.57 0.82 -26.78
C GLY A 655 8.37 1.72 -26.47
N ALA A 656 8.35 2.94 -27.03
CA ALA A 656 7.17 3.81 -27.20
C ALA A 656 6.22 4.13 -26.01
N THR A 657 6.52 3.72 -24.76
CA THR A 657 5.50 3.70 -23.67
C THR A 657 5.94 4.27 -22.32
N LEU A 658 7.03 5.04 -22.23
CA LEU A 658 7.58 5.52 -20.94
C LEU A 658 7.86 7.03 -20.83
N GLY A 659 7.26 7.87 -21.70
CA GLY A 659 6.98 9.29 -21.41
C GLY A 659 8.14 10.19 -20.96
N ALA A 660 9.39 9.89 -21.31
CA ALA A 660 10.55 10.68 -20.90
C ALA A 660 11.03 11.56 -22.06
N ASP A 661 10.74 12.87 -21.97
CA ASP A 661 10.96 13.83 -23.05
C ASP A 661 12.43 14.19 -23.33
N GLU A 662 13.37 13.84 -22.45
CA GLU A 662 14.81 14.07 -22.67
C GLU A 662 15.69 12.86 -22.29
N PRO A 663 16.74 12.56 -23.10
CA PRO A 663 17.71 11.51 -22.80
C PRO A 663 18.55 11.88 -21.56
N ARG A 664 18.37 11.12 -20.48
CA ARG A 664 19.09 11.35 -19.22
C ARG A 664 20.52 10.82 -19.32
N PRO A 665 21.53 11.53 -18.77
CA PRO A 665 22.88 11.00 -18.68
C PRO A 665 22.90 9.78 -17.76
N VAL A 666 23.34 8.63 -18.29
CA VAL A 666 23.60 7.40 -17.53
C VAL A 666 24.78 7.57 -16.56
N GLU A 667 25.73 8.45 -16.89
CA GLU A 667 26.86 8.76 -16.03
C GLU A 667 26.55 9.91 -15.06
N GLN A 668 26.83 9.70 -13.78
CA GLN A 668 26.75 10.69 -12.72
C GLN A 668 28.13 11.03 -12.16
N VAL A 669 28.49 12.32 -12.19
CA VAL A 669 29.64 12.87 -11.49
C VAL A 669 29.30 13.25 -10.04
N PHE A 670 30.08 12.75 -9.09
CA PHE A 670 30.19 13.21 -7.71
C PHE A 670 31.52 13.96 -7.52
N LYS A 671 31.53 15.02 -6.71
CA LYS A 671 32.73 15.81 -6.37
C LYS A 671 32.87 15.86 -4.85
N SER A 672 34.04 15.51 -4.32
CA SER A 672 34.33 15.61 -2.89
C SER A 672 34.79 17.03 -2.52
N ALA A 673 34.79 17.34 -1.22
CA ALA A 673 35.40 18.56 -0.68
C ALA A 673 36.94 18.59 -0.89
N THR A 674 37.58 17.45 -1.16
CA THR A 674 39.00 17.34 -1.49
C THR A 674 39.32 17.54 -2.98
N GLY A 675 38.31 17.84 -3.81
CA GLY A 675 38.47 18.02 -5.25
C GLY A 675 38.61 16.72 -6.05
N GLN A 676 38.41 15.55 -5.41
CA GLN A 676 38.37 14.25 -6.06
C GLN A 676 37.03 14.10 -6.80
N GLN A 677 37.08 13.60 -8.04
CA GLN A 677 35.90 13.41 -8.87
C GLN A 677 35.68 11.92 -9.13
N LEU A 678 34.51 11.42 -8.75
CA LEU A 678 34.07 10.05 -9.01
C LEU A 678 32.89 10.07 -9.98
N THR A 679 32.96 9.30 -11.06
CA THR A 679 31.90 9.18 -12.07
C THR A 679 31.31 7.79 -12.02
N LEU A 680 30.04 7.68 -11.62
CA LEU A 680 29.26 6.44 -11.61
C LEU A 680 28.51 6.29 -12.93
N ASP A 681 28.85 5.28 -13.71
CA ASP A 681 28.01 4.78 -14.79
C ASP A 681 26.87 3.97 -14.15
N HIS A 682 25.63 4.47 -14.22
CA HIS A 682 24.50 3.79 -13.62
C HIS A 682 24.09 2.50 -14.35
N LEU A 683 24.37 2.33 -15.65
CA LEU A 683 24.00 1.12 -16.38
C LEU A 683 24.97 -0.03 -16.08
N ASN A 684 26.27 0.26 -16.14
CA ASN A 684 27.32 -0.73 -15.87
C ASN A 684 27.60 -0.88 -14.37
N LEU A 685 27.16 0.07 -13.54
CA LEU A 685 27.49 0.21 -12.11
C LEU A 685 29.02 0.30 -11.89
N GLU A 686 29.71 1.00 -12.80
CA GLU A 686 31.16 1.20 -12.75
C GLU A 686 31.51 2.59 -12.23
N LEU A 687 32.55 2.68 -11.39
CA LEU A 687 32.98 3.93 -10.76
C LEU A 687 34.39 4.30 -11.24
N LYS A 688 34.48 5.41 -11.96
CA LYS A 688 35.71 5.95 -12.57
C LYS A 688 36.19 7.15 -11.75
N GLU A 689 37.45 7.18 -11.34
CA GLU A 689 38.08 8.32 -10.70
C GLU A 689 38.77 9.19 -11.75
N THR A 690 38.42 10.47 -11.76
CA THR A 690 39.14 11.49 -12.51
C THR A 690 39.98 12.28 -11.51
N LEU A 691 41.30 12.12 -11.60
CA LEU A 691 42.24 12.92 -10.81
C LEU A 691 42.27 14.34 -11.40
N SER A 692 41.91 15.32 -10.58
CA SER A 692 41.87 16.74 -10.91
C SER A 692 43.28 17.35 -11.02
N GLY A 693 44.08 16.83 -11.94
CA GLY A 693 45.44 17.30 -12.20
C GLY A 693 45.43 18.66 -12.90
N THR A 694 45.93 19.70 -12.24
CA THR A 694 46.15 21.04 -12.80
C THR A 694 47.36 21.11 -13.74
N GLY A 695 47.88 19.96 -14.19
CA GLY A 695 48.97 19.86 -15.14
C GLY A 695 48.49 20.10 -16.57
N THR A 696 48.92 21.20 -17.17
CA THR A 696 48.61 21.54 -18.56
C THR A 696 49.27 20.57 -19.53
N GLY A 697 48.47 19.67 -20.11
CA GLY A 697 48.83 18.97 -21.36
C GLY A 697 49.26 17.51 -21.24
N ASP A 698 48.39 16.64 -20.74
CA ASP A 698 48.21 15.32 -21.37
C ASP A 698 46.77 14.80 -21.15
N MET A 699 46.30 13.88 -21.99
CA MET A 699 44.92 13.39 -21.92
C MET A 699 44.69 12.57 -20.65
N SER A 700 43.73 12.99 -19.82
CA SER A 700 43.43 12.39 -18.53
C SER A 700 42.82 11.00 -18.64
N ALA A 701 43.68 9.98 -18.65
CA ALA A 701 43.29 8.59 -18.44
C ALA A 701 42.68 8.43 -17.03
N GLY A 702 41.35 8.44 -16.95
CA GLY A 702 40.61 8.20 -15.71
C GLY A 702 40.93 6.82 -15.14
N ARG A 703 41.30 6.77 -13.86
CA ARG A 703 41.57 5.51 -13.17
C ARG A 703 40.24 4.85 -12.82
N VAL A 704 39.96 3.68 -13.38
CA VAL A 704 38.80 2.90 -12.92
C VAL A 704 39.11 2.39 -11.51
N VAL A 705 38.33 2.81 -10.51
CA VAL A 705 38.64 2.55 -9.08
C VAL A 705 38.21 1.14 -8.70
N MET A 706 37.08 0.70 -9.24
CA MET A 706 36.61 -0.66 -9.08
C MET A 706 37.16 -1.51 -10.23
N ALA A 707 37.66 -2.69 -9.91
CA ALA A 707 37.94 -3.68 -10.94
C ALA A 707 36.68 -3.88 -11.79
N ARG A 708 36.83 -3.89 -13.12
CA ARG A 708 35.76 -4.32 -14.01
C ARG A 708 35.31 -5.69 -13.49
N TRP A 709 34.01 -5.85 -13.23
CA TRP A 709 33.49 -7.18 -12.91
C TRP A 709 33.86 -8.06 -14.08
N HIS A 710 34.80 -8.99 -13.87
CA HIS A 710 35.25 -9.84 -14.95
C HIS A 710 34.01 -10.53 -15.51
N GLU A 711 33.76 -10.32 -16.80
CA GLU A 711 32.78 -11.12 -17.52
C GLU A 711 33.28 -12.57 -17.52
N SER A 712 32.95 -13.29 -16.45
CA SER A 712 32.28 -14.57 -16.65
C SER A 712 31.17 -14.27 -17.65
N GLN A 713 31.37 -14.62 -18.92
CA GLN A 713 30.38 -14.44 -19.97
C GLN A 713 29.24 -15.41 -19.70
N GLU A 714 28.40 -15.01 -18.73
CA GLU A 714 27.12 -15.57 -18.38
C GLU A 714 26.19 -15.27 -19.55
N GLN A 715 26.34 -16.06 -20.62
CA GLN A 715 25.48 -16.01 -21.78
C GLN A 715 24.16 -16.66 -21.38
N TRP A 716 23.10 -15.88 -21.36
CA TRP A 716 21.74 -16.33 -21.03
C TRP A 716 20.95 -16.60 -22.32
N GLU A 717 20.59 -17.87 -22.53
CA GLU A 717 19.81 -18.31 -23.69
C GLU A 717 18.36 -18.61 -23.28
N ARG A 718 17.39 -17.97 -23.95
CA ARG A 718 15.96 -18.17 -23.68
C ARG A 718 15.44 -19.42 -24.40
N LYS A 719 14.98 -20.41 -23.64
CA LYS A 719 14.51 -21.73 -24.11
C LYS A 719 13.09 -22.02 -23.64
N LEU A 720 12.40 -22.95 -24.32
CA LEU A 720 11.06 -23.41 -23.95
C LEU A 720 11.13 -24.75 -23.23
N HIS A 721 10.65 -24.82 -21.99
CA HIS A 721 10.61 -26.06 -21.20
C HIS A 721 9.47 -26.96 -21.69
N ARG A 722 9.77 -27.86 -22.63
CA ARG A 722 8.79 -28.69 -23.38
C ARG A 722 7.74 -29.38 -22.50
N GLN A 723 8.10 -29.85 -21.30
CA GLN A 723 7.16 -30.52 -20.39
C GLN A 723 6.23 -29.57 -19.62
N ARG A 724 6.65 -28.32 -19.39
CA ARG A 724 5.89 -27.31 -18.62
C ARG A 724 5.16 -26.30 -19.49
N GLY A 725 5.55 -26.15 -20.76
CA GLY A 725 5.01 -25.14 -21.66
C GLY A 725 5.43 -23.70 -21.33
N VAL A 726 6.47 -23.52 -20.51
CA VAL A 726 6.93 -22.20 -20.03
C VAL A 726 8.34 -21.89 -20.53
N PHE A 727 8.61 -20.62 -20.78
CA PHE A 727 9.95 -20.17 -21.11
C PHE A 727 10.83 -20.08 -19.86
N PHE A 728 12.11 -20.38 -20.05
CA PHE A 728 13.15 -20.19 -19.07
C PHE A 728 14.39 -19.63 -19.78
N TRP A 729 15.35 -19.18 -18.99
CA TRP A 729 16.65 -18.71 -19.44
C TRP A 729 17.72 -19.59 -18.81
N GLU A 730 18.61 -20.14 -19.62
CA GLU A 730 19.76 -20.93 -19.18
C GLU A 730 21.04 -20.10 -19.32
N CYS A 731 21.82 -20.04 -18.26
CA CYS A 731 23.14 -19.44 -18.23
C CYS A 731 24.22 -20.47 -18.57
N SER A 732 25.29 -20.03 -19.24
CA SER A 732 26.52 -20.81 -19.50
C SER A 732 27.16 -21.46 -18.25
N ASN A 733 26.85 -20.96 -17.05
CA ASN A 733 27.30 -21.51 -15.75
C ASN A 733 26.35 -22.56 -15.14
N THR A 734 25.33 -23.03 -15.87
CA THR A 734 24.25 -23.95 -15.44
C THR A 734 23.23 -23.39 -14.43
N GLN A 735 23.12 -22.06 -14.28
CA GLN A 735 21.99 -21.39 -13.62
C GLN A 735 20.79 -21.22 -14.56
N TRP A 736 19.58 -21.44 -14.06
CA TRP A 736 18.33 -21.46 -14.82
C TRP A 736 17.29 -20.55 -14.13
N PHE A 737 16.58 -19.73 -14.91
CA PHE A 737 15.52 -18.82 -14.42
C PHE A 737 14.24 -19.03 -15.24
N PHE A 738 13.14 -19.37 -14.57
CA PHE A 738 11.85 -19.61 -15.23
C PHE A 738 11.04 -18.30 -15.31
N GLU A 739 10.25 -18.08 -16.36
CA GLU A 739 9.47 -16.83 -16.51
C GLU A 739 8.16 -16.83 -15.71
N ASP A 740 7.62 -18.01 -15.36
CA ASP A 740 6.42 -18.19 -14.55
C ASP A 740 6.70 -18.21 -13.04
N GLU A 741 7.89 -18.64 -12.64
CA GLU A 741 8.39 -18.63 -11.26
C GLU A 741 9.62 -17.72 -11.13
N PRO A 742 9.59 -16.63 -10.32
CA PRO A 742 10.72 -15.70 -10.16
C PRO A 742 11.83 -16.30 -9.28
N LYS A 743 12.36 -17.45 -9.69
CA LYS A 743 13.19 -18.37 -8.92
C LYS A 743 14.39 -18.80 -9.74
N CYS A 744 15.58 -18.74 -9.15
CA CYS A 744 16.83 -19.22 -9.74
C CYS A 744 17.08 -20.67 -9.29
N TRP A 745 17.40 -21.53 -10.24
CA TRP A 745 17.68 -22.94 -10.04
C TRP A 745 19.08 -23.27 -10.56
N ARG A 746 19.84 -24.10 -9.85
CA ARG A 746 21.09 -24.69 -10.37
C ARG A 746 20.87 -26.13 -10.79
N LYS A 747 21.47 -26.54 -11.91
CA LYS A 747 21.57 -27.96 -12.26
C LYS A 747 22.67 -28.60 -11.42
N GLY A 748 22.33 -29.66 -10.69
CA GLY A 748 23.28 -30.53 -10.00
C GLY A 748 23.18 -31.97 -10.52
N SER A 749 24.16 -32.80 -10.15
CA SER A 749 24.11 -34.25 -10.34
C SER A 749 24.41 -34.98 -9.03
N GLU A 750 23.58 -35.96 -8.68
CA GLU A 750 23.71 -36.76 -7.46
C GLU A 750 23.32 -38.20 -7.81
N GLY A 751 24.21 -39.16 -7.55
CA GLY A 751 24.00 -40.56 -7.96
C GLY A 751 23.81 -40.77 -9.47
N GLY A 752 24.37 -39.90 -10.32
CA GLY A 752 24.19 -39.95 -11.77
C GLY A 752 22.86 -39.40 -12.29
N ARG A 753 21.93 -38.99 -11.40
CA ARG A 753 20.69 -38.31 -11.79
C ARG A 753 20.87 -36.80 -11.76
N ALA A 754 20.34 -36.12 -12.77
CA ALA A 754 20.25 -34.67 -12.78
C ALA A 754 19.15 -34.19 -11.82
N TYR A 755 19.43 -33.12 -11.07
CA TYR A 755 18.44 -32.43 -10.26
C TYR A 755 18.58 -30.91 -10.41
N TRP A 756 17.51 -30.22 -10.04
CA TRP A 756 17.39 -28.78 -10.04
C TRP A 756 17.27 -28.33 -8.59
N GLN A 757 18.23 -27.58 -8.08
CA GLN A 757 18.21 -27.05 -6.71
C GLN A 757 17.86 -25.57 -6.72
N HIS A 758 16.84 -25.18 -5.97
CA HIS A 758 16.46 -23.78 -5.82
C HIS A 758 17.46 -23.03 -4.93
N ASP A 759 17.99 -21.91 -5.41
CA ASP A 759 19.13 -21.19 -4.79
C ASP A 759 18.84 -20.64 -3.38
N VAL A 760 17.57 -20.45 -3.02
CA VAL A 760 17.18 -19.84 -1.72
C VAL A 760 16.61 -20.87 -0.73
N THR A 761 15.84 -21.84 -1.20
CA THR A 761 15.15 -22.82 -0.33
C THR A 761 15.87 -24.17 -0.24
N ASN A 762 16.89 -24.40 -1.09
CA ASN A 762 17.52 -25.71 -1.30
C ASN A 762 16.56 -26.85 -1.73
N GLU A 763 15.33 -26.53 -2.15
CA GLU A 763 14.38 -27.49 -2.71
C GLU A 763 14.99 -28.16 -3.95
N ARG A 764 15.02 -29.50 -3.99
CA ARG A 764 15.53 -30.29 -5.12
C ARG A 764 14.39 -30.92 -5.91
N PHE A 765 14.37 -30.68 -7.22
CA PHE A 765 13.50 -31.37 -8.18
C PHE A 765 14.36 -32.27 -9.08
N PHE A 766 14.18 -33.58 -9.01
CA PHE A 766 14.92 -34.52 -9.87
C PHE A 766 14.29 -34.59 -11.26
N GLU A 767 15.13 -34.62 -12.31
CA GLU A 767 14.66 -34.83 -13.68
C GLU A 767 14.06 -36.25 -13.77
N PRO A 768 12.77 -36.41 -14.15
CA PRO A 768 12.13 -37.71 -14.17
C PRO A 768 12.83 -38.62 -15.19
N GLU A 769 13.19 -39.85 -14.78
CA GLU A 769 13.83 -40.79 -15.68
C GLU A 769 12.98 -40.98 -16.95
N PRO A 770 13.59 -40.94 -18.15
CA PRO A 770 12.85 -41.24 -19.38
C PRO A 770 12.26 -42.64 -19.25
N SER A 771 10.96 -42.79 -19.52
CA SER A 771 10.30 -44.10 -19.45
C SER A 771 11.06 -45.10 -20.33
N LYS A 772 11.08 -46.37 -19.92
CA LYS A 772 11.80 -47.42 -20.68
C LYS A 772 11.39 -47.46 -22.15
N GLU A 773 10.13 -47.14 -22.45
CA GLU A 773 9.58 -47.03 -23.80
C GLU A 773 10.19 -45.86 -24.61
N LYS A 774 10.47 -44.72 -23.98
CA LYS A 774 11.18 -43.60 -24.65
C LYS A 774 12.65 -43.92 -24.90
N VAL A 775 13.31 -44.63 -23.99
CA VAL A 775 14.69 -45.12 -24.19
C VAL A 775 14.72 -46.13 -25.35
N GLN A 776 13.73 -47.02 -25.45
CA GLN A 776 13.54 -47.95 -26.58
C GLN A 776 13.10 -47.28 -27.90
N GLN A 777 12.76 -45.99 -27.91
CA GLN A 777 12.50 -45.20 -29.12
C GLN A 777 13.70 -44.32 -29.54
N TRP A 778 14.78 -44.29 -28.74
CA TRP A 778 16.02 -43.57 -29.05
C TRP A 778 17.14 -44.48 -29.54
N PHE A 779 17.01 -45.80 -29.32
CA PHE A 779 17.81 -46.86 -29.94
C PHE A 779 17.03 -47.51 -31.09
#